data_AF-A0AA86N1V0-F1
#
_entry.id   AF-A0AA86N1V0-F1
#
_cell.length_a   1.000
_cell.length_b   1.000
_cell.length_c   1.000
_cell.angle_alpha   90.00
_cell.angle_beta   90.00
_cell.angle_gamma   90.00
#
_symmetry.space_group_name_H-M   'P 1'
#
loop_
_entity.id
_entity.type
_entity.pdbx_description
1 polymer ?
#
loop_
_entity_poly.entity_id
_entity_poly.type
_entity_poly.pdbx_seq_one_letter_code
_entity_poly.pdbx_strand_id
1 'polypeptide(L)'
;MPSDEKQEPKLPLQNVVLLAGAVAGAIWLYQGPLKSSRPVEELSSEKLEVIGDRRVQARLWQDPFDAVARHIESERRSGEATHGSDRTRHGHGLEDLAKEVAQSSSAQIHVLVLLTDGAPYADPSESRLRQRYALLAGLERAGYVPRDGEHLRFFRWDAPRDPANLSYAYWHAAAVPMEWYQSTDDPTTQVLALWIKDQDLGDCPLSSLRAIRAEMFTRLKGLERTVSFKTVGPRFSGTLHSMVTEAKDNSSASAQGCPKSVSDPATLEIYSPWSTAPEIFITGRSKEAPTPGLSQILRKAQVAFFRAVQTDDLLIGELVEELGTRRGIRVGAACTGKESCDRVAIVSEWDTLYGRALPEIFQEAAQTGQDAGQIRRFSYLRGLDGELPREKVKNGAGDSPQEADKAALLLKDQRKHIEQLERPEGRSQFDYVRRLAQSMKDDEERLRADCPLLKRDCADFKAIGVLGSDVYDKLLILQALKQRFPQAIFFTTDLDARLFHPSELRWTRNLVVASHFGLALHDRLQGGIPPFRDTYQTSTLYAVLRALDALQETGSCRVESYGPFLERYSYRKPGSSKAMYCEAKWRPRLHEIGQNGPVDISIAADPSVQNAAIQPLHQLRPPAVSAATARWHLMLFLAALVVGWILLIPASQTVYQWTRHVCMTVMNRPRAGIGVLLAFAAIGAFVWWLAIPYLVLDGDKGEPFSMFDGVSIWPSQVLRGLVVVLAALFIGRIWSRLRETSRDVEHEFAQLLRGARLENGSADQPLEKRTETSFRMRLARWCMSDRLRSVSGWALDRVPKEPAQLWAEYTERMAWPYLGQRVVAWSAIFFLIGTVVMGICGRPFSPFRGEVSRHVNAILILMAVIGMVLVIFVVLDVTRLTGAFVRKLVSKELGAVDPEMSLMKLQLIARLTARIDLFIYYPAVLMALMLLARADYLDNWDFPVGLMIVVGLSAVYVVASAVMLRGASEEARRHVLHEISKRQLAGLEPNTHQYLTQIKERIAMLREGAFRPYTELPVFRGVALPSGAYGVVAVIEFLASNF
;
A
#
# COMPACT_ATOMS: atom_id res chain seq x y z
N MET A 1 6.02 -15.30 -71.13
CA MET A 1 6.67 -14.55 -70.03
C MET A 1 6.00 -14.95 -68.75
N PRO A 2 6.74 -15.44 -67.73
CA PRO A 2 6.13 -15.92 -66.50
C PRO A 2 5.69 -14.74 -65.63
N SER A 3 4.63 -15.00 -64.88
CA SER A 3 3.94 -14.17 -63.91
C SER A 3 4.83 -13.82 -62.71
N ASP A 4 5.07 -12.53 -62.50
CA ASP A 4 5.62 -11.99 -61.24
C ASP A 4 4.56 -12.12 -60.13
N GLU A 5 4.68 -13.22 -59.40
CA GLU A 5 4.04 -13.45 -58.12
C GLU A 5 4.61 -12.45 -57.12
N LYS A 6 3.89 -11.35 -56.88
CA LYS A 6 4.18 -10.42 -55.77
C LYS A 6 4.08 -11.20 -54.45
N GLN A 7 5.22 -11.67 -53.95
CA GLN A 7 5.35 -12.11 -52.57
C GLN A 7 5.10 -10.90 -51.66
N GLU A 8 3.88 -10.80 -51.13
CA GLU A 8 3.59 -9.92 -50.01
C GLU A 8 4.47 -10.29 -48.81
N PRO A 9 5.06 -9.31 -48.11
CA PRO A 9 5.88 -9.59 -46.94
C PRO A 9 4.99 -10.11 -45.81
N LYS A 10 4.87 -11.44 -45.71
CA LYS A 10 4.35 -12.11 -44.52
C LYS A 10 5.34 -11.85 -43.39
N LEU A 11 5.10 -10.81 -42.59
CA LEU A 11 5.74 -10.69 -41.28
C LEU A 11 5.50 -12.02 -40.53
N PRO A 12 6.55 -12.79 -40.22
CA PRO A 12 6.38 -14.08 -39.57
C PRO A 12 5.87 -13.82 -38.15
N LEU A 13 4.55 -13.98 -37.97
CA LEU A 13 3.83 -13.79 -36.70
C LEU A 13 4.53 -14.52 -35.54
N GLN A 14 5.16 -15.66 -35.86
CA GLN A 14 5.99 -16.45 -34.95
C GLN A 14 7.12 -15.62 -34.33
N ASN A 15 7.85 -14.83 -35.11
CA ASN A 15 9.00 -14.05 -34.61
C ASN A 15 8.57 -12.87 -33.74
N VAL A 16 7.42 -12.26 -34.05
CA VAL A 16 6.86 -11.17 -33.23
C VAL A 16 6.35 -11.71 -31.89
N VAL A 17 5.68 -12.87 -31.90
CA VAL A 17 5.25 -13.55 -30.67
C VAL A 17 6.44 -14.00 -29.84
N LEU A 18 7.50 -14.51 -30.48
CA LEU A 18 8.72 -14.94 -29.80
C LEU A 18 9.48 -13.75 -29.20
N LEU A 19 9.56 -12.61 -29.91
CA LEU A 19 10.15 -11.38 -29.39
C LEU A 19 9.33 -10.78 -28.25
N ALA A 20 7.99 -10.74 -28.38
CA ALA A 20 7.10 -10.28 -27.31
C ALA A 20 7.19 -11.19 -26.09
N GLY A 21 7.28 -12.51 -26.29
CA GLY A 21 7.51 -13.49 -25.23
C GLY A 21 8.89 -13.34 -24.57
N ALA A 22 9.94 -13.06 -25.35
CA ALA A 22 11.29 -12.82 -24.83
C ALA A 22 11.38 -11.50 -24.05
N VAL A 23 10.75 -10.42 -24.54
CA VAL A 23 10.68 -9.13 -23.84
C VAL A 23 9.83 -9.24 -22.57
N ALA A 24 8.67 -9.90 -22.65
CA ALA A 24 7.84 -10.16 -21.48
C ALA A 24 8.60 -11.04 -20.46
N GLY A 25 9.26 -12.11 -20.92
CA GLY A 25 10.08 -12.98 -20.09
C GLY A 25 11.26 -12.25 -19.45
N ALA A 26 11.95 -11.39 -20.19
CA ALA A 26 13.05 -10.57 -19.67
C ALA A 26 12.55 -9.56 -18.62
N ILE A 27 11.41 -8.91 -18.85
CA ILE A 27 10.80 -7.97 -17.88
C ILE A 27 10.34 -8.72 -16.62
N TRP A 28 9.83 -9.95 -16.76
CA TRP A 28 9.31 -10.75 -15.64
C TRP A 28 10.41 -11.42 -14.81
N LEU A 29 11.53 -11.79 -15.44
CA LEU A 29 12.66 -12.47 -14.78
C LEU A 29 13.75 -11.52 -14.29
N TYR A 30 13.77 -10.26 -14.72
CA TYR A 30 14.80 -9.30 -14.31
C TYR A 30 14.56 -8.82 -12.87
N GLN A 31 15.30 -9.40 -11.92
CA GLN A 31 15.41 -8.87 -10.56
C GLN A 31 16.44 -7.74 -10.57
N GLY A 32 15.99 -6.52 -10.31
CA GLY A 32 16.90 -5.39 -10.15
C GLY A 32 17.85 -5.62 -8.96
N PRO A 33 19.07 -5.06 -9.01
CA PRO A 33 20.04 -5.25 -7.94
C PRO A 33 19.60 -4.55 -6.64
N LEU A 34 20.00 -5.11 -5.50
CA LEU A 34 19.78 -4.48 -4.18
C LEU A 34 20.60 -3.20 -4.07
N LYS A 35 20.02 -2.17 -3.43
CA LYS A 35 20.66 -0.86 -3.25
C LYS A 35 20.44 -0.37 -1.83
N SER A 36 21.53 -0.13 -1.11
CA SER A 36 21.45 0.56 0.18
C SER A 36 21.11 2.04 -0.06
N SER A 37 20.15 2.54 0.72
CA SER A 37 19.85 3.97 0.84
C SER A 37 20.68 4.65 1.93
N ARG A 38 21.56 3.91 2.64
CA ARG A 38 22.41 4.45 3.69
C ARG A 38 23.37 5.50 3.09
N PRO A 39 23.41 6.73 3.63
CA PRO A 39 24.41 7.68 3.23
C PRO A 39 25.78 7.22 3.72
N VAL A 40 26.80 7.39 2.89
CA VAL A 40 28.18 7.16 3.30
C VAL A 40 28.59 8.34 4.18
N GLU A 41 28.93 8.06 5.43
CA GLU A 41 29.41 9.09 6.34
C GLU A 41 30.80 9.56 5.90
N GLU A 42 30.88 10.79 5.40
CA GLU A 42 32.14 11.44 5.10
C GLU A 42 32.60 12.19 6.35
N LEU A 43 33.77 11.82 6.89
CA LEU A 43 34.45 12.65 7.87
C LEU A 43 34.86 13.95 7.17
N SER A 44 34.03 14.99 7.30
CA SER A 44 34.21 16.24 6.58
C SER A 44 35.47 16.96 7.06
N SER A 45 36.33 17.33 6.12
CA SER A 45 37.59 18.02 6.37
C SER A 45 37.46 19.55 6.38
N GLU A 46 36.25 20.09 6.56
CA GLU A 46 36.04 21.53 6.64
C GLU A 46 36.68 22.08 7.92
N LYS A 47 37.55 23.09 7.77
CA LYS A 47 38.19 23.76 8.90
C LYS A 47 37.11 24.54 9.67
N LEU A 48 36.78 24.11 10.87
CA LEU A 48 36.13 24.97 11.85
C LEU A 48 37.14 26.03 12.30
N GLU A 49 36.75 27.31 12.31
CA GLU A 49 37.60 28.36 12.87
C GLU A 49 37.66 28.17 14.39
N VAL A 50 38.87 27.96 14.92
CA VAL A 50 39.12 27.94 16.35
C VAL A 50 39.05 29.39 16.83
N ILE A 51 37.89 29.80 17.33
CA ILE A 51 37.75 31.07 18.05
C ILE A 51 38.26 30.82 19.47
N GLY A 52 39.37 31.46 19.82
CA GLY A 52 39.99 31.34 21.13
C GLY A 52 39.07 31.84 22.24
N ASP A 53 38.25 30.96 22.81
CA ASP A 53 37.56 31.16 24.10
C ASP A 53 36.85 29.89 24.64
N ARG A 54 37.50 28.70 24.58
CA ARG A 54 36.93 27.41 25.08
C ARG A 54 35.58 27.02 24.45
N ARG A 55 35.25 27.61 23.31
CA ARG A 55 34.00 27.43 22.56
C ARG A 55 34.29 26.69 21.27
N VAL A 56 33.58 25.61 21.05
CA VAL A 56 33.58 24.86 19.79
C VAL A 56 32.49 25.44 18.91
N GLN A 57 32.83 25.98 17.73
CA GLN A 57 31.82 26.44 16.79
C GLN A 57 30.97 25.25 16.35
N ALA A 58 29.69 25.26 16.75
CA ALA A 58 28.76 24.18 16.47
C ALA A 58 27.32 24.70 16.51
N ARG A 59 26.59 24.53 15.41
CA ARG A 59 25.16 24.86 15.37
C ARG A 59 24.36 23.78 16.12
N LEU A 60 23.19 24.17 16.64
CA LEU A 60 22.30 23.27 17.38
C LEU A 60 21.81 22.05 16.59
N TRP A 61 21.86 22.11 15.26
CA TRP A 61 21.47 21.00 14.38
C TRP A 61 22.62 20.02 14.05
N GLN A 62 23.85 20.30 14.48
CA GLN A 62 25.01 19.42 14.23
C GLN A 62 25.11 18.31 15.29
N ASP A 63 26.01 17.34 15.10
CA ASP A 63 26.28 16.31 16.10
C ASP A 63 27.28 16.84 17.15
N PRO A 64 26.94 16.83 18.45
CA PRO A 64 27.80 17.39 19.49
C PRO A 64 29.13 16.62 19.64
N PHE A 65 29.16 15.30 19.41
CA PHE A 65 30.40 14.54 19.53
C PHE A 65 31.33 14.76 18.35
N ASP A 66 30.77 14.81 17.14
CA ASP A 66 31.52 15.05 15.91
C ASP A 66 32.13 16.46 15.91
N ALA A 67 31.37 17.48 16.33
CA ALA A 67 31.89 18.85 16.49
C ALA A 67 33.07 18.92 17.47
N VAL A 68 32.96 18.25 18.62
CA VAL A 68 34.04 18.20 19.63
C VAL A 68 35.25 17.40 19.13
N ALA A 69 35.02 16.26 18.47
CA ALA A 69 36.10 15.44 17.91
C ALA A 69 36.93 16.23 16.88
N ARG A 70 36.26 16.97 15.99
CA ARG A 70 36.91 17.84 14.99
C ARG A 70 37.71 18.95 15.63
N HIS A 71 37.17 19.57 16.68
CA HIS A 71 37.89 20.61 17.41
C HIS A 71 39.16 20.08 18.06
N ILE A 72 39.08 18.94 18.75
CA ILE A 72 40.24 18.28 19.37
C ILE A 72 41.28 17.91 18.30
N GLU A 73 40.86 17.48 17.12
CA GLU A 73 41.77 17.20 16.01
C GLU A 73 42.42 18.48 15.45
N SER A 74 41.67 19.57 15.35
CA SER A 74 42.21 20.87 14.94
C SER A 74 43.26 21.41 15.89
N GLU A 75 43.03 21.30 17.21
CA GLU A 75 43.99 21.70 18.26
C GLU A 75 45.27 20.85 18.21
N ARG A 76 45.14 19.55 17.92
CA ARG A 76 46.29 18.66 17.72
C ARG A 76 47.10 19.05 16.48
N ARG A 77 46.44 19.44 15.39
CA ARG A 77 47.08 19.81 14.12
C ARG A 77 47.70 21.21 14.13
N SER A 78 47.18 22.15 14.92
CA SER A 78 47.71 23.52 15.05
C SER A 78 49.02 23.62 15.83
N GLY A 79 49.48 22.53 16.47
CA GLY A 79 50.80 22.49 17.13
C GLY A 79 50.89 23.24 18.46
N GLU A 80 49.77 23.70 19.02
CA GLU A 80 49.71 24.34 20.35
C GLU A 80 50.09 23.40 21.51
N ALA A 81 50.34 22.11 21.23
CA ALA A 81 50.76 21.11 22.21
C ALA A 81 52.28 20.93 22.36
N THR A 82 53.13 21.64 21.60
CA THR A 82 54.59 21.38 21.57
C THR A 82 55.47 22.61 21.81
N HIS A 83 55.25 23.35 22.89
CA HIS A 83 56.35 24.03 23.59
C HIS A 83 56.19 23.90 25.10
N GLY A 84 57.27 23.46 25.76
CA GLY A 84 57.27 22.98 27.13
C GLY A 84 56.93 24.01 28.20
N SER A 85 56.54 23.47 29.35
CA SER A 85 56.46 24.09 30.69
C SER A 85 55.30 25.02 31.05
N ASP A 86 54.36 25.36 30.15
CA ASP A 86 53.19 26.15 30.53
C ASP A 86 51.87 25.40 30.27
N ARG A 87 51.31 24.81 31.34
CA ARG A 87 50.15 23.89 31.30
C ARG A 87 48.78 24.59 31.18
N THR A 88 48.71 25.88 30.85
CA THR A 88 47.48 26.67 31.05
C THR A 88 47.29 27.79 30.04
N ARG A 89 46.69 27.50 28.87
CA ARG A 89 45.89 28.53 28.16
C ARG A 89 44.45 28.10 27.88
N HIS A 90 44.17 26.82 27.60
CA HIS A 90 42.80 26.32 27.43
C HIS A 90 42.59 25.01 28.20
N GLY A 91 42.35 25.11 29.52
CA GLY A 91 41.93 23.93 30.30
C GLY A 91 40.51 23.52 29.90
N HIS A 92 40.33 22.27 29.47
CA HIS A 92 39.04 21.60 29.29
C HIS A 92 38.73 20.68 30.48
N GLY A 93 39.26 20.99 31.67
CA GLY A 93 39.04 20.18 32.86
C GLY A 93 37.68 20.44 33.49
N LEU A 94 37.20 19.49 34.29
CA LEU A 94 35.97 19.66 35.07
C LEU A 94 36.05 20.84 36.06
N GLU A 95 37.25 21.22 36.49
CA GLU A 95 37.48 22.40 37.36
C GLU A 95 37.11 23.72 36.68
N ASP A 96 37.22 23.78 35.36
CA ASP A 96 36.89 24.98 34.60
C ASP A 96 35.38 25.14 34.44
N LEU A 97 34.63 24.03 34.36
CA LEU A 97 33.17 24.05 34.48
C LEU A 97 32.75 24.60 35.86
N ALA A 98 33.40 24.17 36.94
CA ALA A 98 33.08 24.66 38.28
C ALA A 98 33.30 26.17 38.41
N LYS A 99 34.35 26.72 37.78
CA LYS A 99 34.60 28.18 37.71
C LYS A 99 33.53 28.91 36.90
N GLU A 100 33.13 28.36 35.75
CA GLU A 100 32.08 28.96 34.92
C GLU A 100 30.73 28.96 35.64
N VAL A 101 30.40 27.86 36.30
CA VAL A 101 29.20 27.79 37.14
C VAL A 101 29.32 28.80 38.27
N ALA A 102 30.45 28.88 38.98
CA ALA A 102 30.63 29.86 40.06
C ALA A 102 30.36 31.31 39.61
N GLN A 103 30.72 31.66 38.37
CA GLN A 103 30.49 32.98 37.77
C GLN A 103 29.05 33.23 37.30
N SER A 104 28.17 32.22 37.25
CA SER A 104 26.77 32.42 36.86
C SER A 104 25.94 32.99 38.01
N SER A 105 24.97 33.87 37.71
CA SER A 105 24.05 34.45 38.71
C SER A 105 22.87 33.52 39.06
N SER A 106 22.98 32.21 38.80
CA SER A 106 21.87 31.27 38.86
C SER A 106 21.65 30.71 40.25
N ALA A 107 20.40 30.69 40.70
CA ALA A 107 20.00 30.12 41.98
C ALA A 107 19.68 28.61 41.86
N GLN A 108 19.14 28.18 40.72
CA GLN A 108 18.76 26.79 40.46
C GLN A 108 19.42 26.26 39.17
N ILE A 109 20.04 25.08 39.26
CA ILE A 109 20.70 24.43 38.12
C ILE A 109 20.20 23.00 37.97
N HIS A 110 19.56 22.70 36.85
CA HIS A 110 19.16 21.35 36.47
C HIS A 110 20.23 20.72 35.57
N VAL A 111 20.97 19.73 36.08
CA VAL A 111 21.90 18.93 35.28
C VAL A 111 21.12 17.79 34.63
N LEU A 112 21.01 17.83 33.31
CA LEU A 112 20.31 16.84 32.50
C LEU A 112 21.34 16.03 31.71
N VAL A 113 21.53 14.77 32.07
CA VAL A 113 22.44 13.85 31.39
C VAL A 113 21.71 13.09 30.30
N LEU A 114 22.21 13.11 29.07
CA LEU A 114 21.69 12.34 27.95
C LEU A 114 22.64 11.21 27.59
N LEU A 115 22.14 9.96 27.68
CA LEU A 115 22.87 8.77 27.27
C LEU A 115 22.53 8.43 25.82
N THR A 116 23.48 8.53 24.91
CA THR A 116 23.25 8.34 23.46
C THR A 116 24.23 7.36 22.83
N ASP A 117 23.97 6.98 21.58
CA ASP A 117 24.83 6.05 20.86
C ASP A 117 26.14 6.73 20.41
N GLY A 118 27.28 6.27 20.92
CA GLY A 118 28.61 6.76 20.58
C GLY A 118 29.26 6.15 19.33
N ALA A 119 28.58 5.25 18.61
CA ALA A 119 29.14 4.59 17.45
C ALA A 119 29.33 5.56 16.25
N PRO A 120 30.38 5.38 15.42
CA PRO A 120 30.73 6.32 14.35
C PRO A 120 29.95 6.11 13.04
N TYR A 121 28.95 5.23 13.01
CA TYR A 121 28.21 4.89 11.78
C TYR A 121 27.07 5.88 11.50
N ALA A 122 26.60 5.92 10.24
CA ALA A 122 25.59 6.88 9.79
C ALA A 122 24.25 6.82 10.57
N ASP A 123 23.76 5.63 10.91
CA ASP A 123 22.49 5.49 11.67
C ASP A 123 22.61 5.98 13.13
N PRO A 124 23.64 5.57 13.90
CA PRO A 124 23.98 6.21 15.18
C PRO A 124 24.13 7.74 15.11
N SER A 125 24.85 8.27 14.12
CA SER A 125 25.03 9.72 13.93
C SER A 125 23.68 10.43 13.69
N GLU A 126 22.86 9.94 12.77
CA GLU A 126 21.50 10.47 12.55
C GLU A 126 20.63 10.33 13.81
N SER A 127 20.77 9.23 14.57
CA SER A 127 20.06 9.05 15.84
C SER A 127 20.45 10.13 16.87
N ARG A 128 21.73 10.49 16.97
CA ARG A 128 22.19 11.59 17.84
C ARG A 128 21.60 12.93 17.43
N LEU A 129 21.59 13.24 16.13
CA LEU A 129 20.99 14.47 15.59
C LEU A 129 19.49 14.56 15.94
N ARG A 130 18.76 13.45 15.76
CA ARG A 130 17.33 13.37 16.09
C ARG A 130 17.06 13.52 17.58
N GLN A 131 17.89 12.90 18.43
CA GLN A 131 17.78 13.02 19.88
C GLN A 131 18.09 14.45 20.35
N ARG A 132 19.10 15.13 19.78
CA ARG A 132 19.37 16.55 20.04
C ARG A 132 18.19 17.43 19.64
N TYR A 133 17.60 17.19 18.48
CA TYR A 133 16.39 17.91 18.08
C TYR A 133 15.23 17.70 19.06
N ALA A 134 14.99 16.46 19.51
CA ALA A 134 13.92 16.14 20.46
C ALA A 134 14.17 16.73 21.87
N LEU A 135 15.44 16.77 22.31
CA LEU A 135 15.84 17.46 23.54
C LEU A 135 15.54 18.95 23.46
N LEU A 136 15.99 19.61 22.38
CA LEU A 136 15.77 21.04 22.15
C LEU A 136 14.27 21.37 22.11
N ALA A 137 13.49 20.54 21.44
CA ALA A 137 12.03 20.58 21.45
C ALA A 137 11.48 20.51 22.88
N GLY A 138 11.91 19.55 23.69
CA GLY A 138 11.46 19.41 25.08
C GLY A 138 11.83 20.59 25.97
N LEU A 139 13.03 21.14 25.78
CA LEU A 139 13.49 22.35 26.47
C LEU A 139 12.63 23.57 26.10
N GLU A 140 12.34 23.81 24.82
CA GLU A 140 11.44 24.90 24.39
C GLU A 140 10.05 24.75 25.01
N ARG A 141 9.49 23.53 25.00
CA ARG A 141 8.17 23.26 25.58
C ARG A 141 8.13 23.41 27.10
N ALA A 142 9.24 23.11 27.78
CA ALA A 142 9.42 23.38 29.20
C ALA A 142 9.76 24.85 29.51
N GLY A 143 9.87 25.73 28.50
CA GLY A 143 10.12 27.18 28.66
C GLY A 143 11.60 27.55 28.86
N TYR A 144 12.50 26.80 28.24
CA TYR A 144 13.94 27.07 28.22
C TYR A 144 14.41 27.46 26.83
N VAL A 145 15.37 28.38 26.77
CA VAL A 145 16.02 28.85 25.54
C VAL A 145 17.55 28.65 25.62
N PRO A 146 18.22 28.33 24.50
CA PRO A 146 19.68 28.16 24.50
C PRO A 146 20.38 29.48 24.80
N ARG A 147 21.42 29.44 25.63
CA ARG A 147 22.25 30.62 25.95
C ARG A 147 23.17 31.00 24.79
N ASP A 148 23.67 29.99 24.07
CA ASP A 148 24.52 30.14 22.89
C ASP A 148 24.04 29.13 21.84
N GLY A 149 23.63 29.63 20.67
CA GLY A 149 23.13 28.79 19.56
C GLY A 149 24.17 28.51 18.48
N GLU A 150 25.38 29.08 18.62
CA GLU A 150 26.45 29.00 17.63
C GLU A 150 27.68 28.25 18.16
N HIS A 151 27.77 28.06 19.48
CA HIS A 151 28.89 27.39 20.11
C HIS A 151 28.45 26.31 21.11
N LEU A 152 29.26 25.25 21.15
CA LEU A 152 29.21 24.14 22.07
C LEU A 152 30.41 24.22 23.01
N ARG A 153 30.27 23.72 24.24
CA ARG A 153 31.40 23.56 25.17
C ARG A 153 31.62 22.08 25.44
N PHE A 154 32.80 21.71 25.94
CA PHE A 154 33.04 20.35 26.40
C PHE A 154 34.10 20.35 27.51
N PHE A 155 34.04 19.31 28.35
CA PHE A 155 35.10 19.01 29.31
C PHE A 155 35.60 17.58 29.09
N ARG A 156 36.81 17.30 29.57
CA ARG A 156 37.37 15.94 29.62
C ARG A 156 37.08 15.35 30.99
N TRP A 157 36.49 14.16 31.00
CA TRP A 157 36.25 13.42 32.22
C TRP A 157 37.54 12.74 32.69
N ASP A 158 38.05 13.17 33.83
CA ASP A 158 39.18 12.54 34.52
C ASP A 158 38.62 11.74 35.69
N ALA A 159 38.42 10.43 35.51
CA ALA A 159 37.95 9.56 36.58
C ALA A 159 38.91 9.59 37.80
N PRO A 160 38.42 9.36 39.03
CA PRO A 160 39.27 9.28 40.22
C PRO A 160 40.40 8.28 40.00
N ARG A 161 41.66 8.70 40.22
CA ARG A 161 42.88 7.91 39.97
C ARG A 161 43.11 6.80 41.00
N ASP A 162 42.11 5.97 41.29
CA ASP A 162 42.30 4.85 42.20
C ASP A 162 42.69 3.58 41.40
N PRO A 163 43.97 3.17 41.42
CA PRO A 163 44.51 2.12 40.52
C PRO A 163 43.98 0.70 40.83
N ALA A 164 43.19 0.52 41.89
CA ALA A 164 42.58 -0.75 42.25
C ALA A 164 41.23 -1.05 41.56
N ASN A 165 40.59 -0.04 40.94
CA ASN A 165 39.28 -0.19 40.29
C ASN A 165 39.40 -0.15 38.76
N LEU A 166 39.68 -1.32 38.16
CA LEU A 166 39.69 -1.54 36.70
C LEU A 166 38.36 -1.18 36.01
N SER A 167 37.26 -1.03 36.76
CA SER A 167 35.91 -0.79 36.24
C SER A 167 35.72 0.55 35.54
N TYR A 168 36.58 1.55 35.75
CA TYR A 168 36.47 2.89 35.13
C TYR A 168 37.40 3.11 33.94
N ALA A 169 38.13 2.07 33.51
CA ALA A 169 39.19 2.18 32.51
C ALA A 169 38.70 2.75 31.16
N TYR A 170 37.43 2.50 30.79
CA TYR A 170 36.84 2.93 29.51
C TYR A 170 36.51 4.43 29.43
N TRP A 171 36.41 5.12 30.57
CA TRP A 171 36.02 6.54 30.63
C TRP A 171 37.22 7.49 30.85
N HIS A 172 38.47 7.03 30.85
CA HIS A 172 39.58 7.97 31.08
C HIS A 172 39.72 8.96 29.91
N ALA A 173 39.61 10.26 30.21
CA ALA A 173 39.73 11.39 29.29
C ALA A 173 38.63 11.47 28.20
N ALA A 174 37.45 10.88 28.43
CA ALA A 174 36.32 11.02 27.50
C ALA A 174 35.90 12.50 27.40
N ALA A 175 35.72 13.00 26.17
CA ALA A 175 35.22 14.35 25.94
C ALA A 175 33.69 14.36 26.05
N VAL A 176 33.16 15.12 27.00
CA VAL A 176 31.73 15.25 27.30
C VAL A 176 31.26 16.63 26.80
N PRO A 177 30.52 16.68 25.68
CA PRO A 177 29.89 17.91 25.23
C PRO A 177 28.84 18.42 26.22
N MET A 178 28.74 19.74 26.35
CA MET A 178 27.82 20.40 27.27
C MET A 178 27.21 21.68 26.69
N GLU A 179 25.96 21.95 27.07
CA GLU A 179 25.16 23.06 26.57
C GLU A 179 24.34 23.72 27.69
N TRP A 180 24.26 25.05 27.66
CA TRP A 180 23.54 25.85 28.65
C TRP A 180 22.22 26.37 28.10
N TYR A 181 21.16 26.24 28.90
CA TYR A 181 19.84 26.77 28.63
C TYR A 181 19.35 27.58 29.83
N GLN A 182 18.58 28.65 29.55
CA GLN A 182 18.03 29.55 30.57
C GLN A 182 16.50 29.55 30.49
N SER A 183 15.82 29.59 31.64
CA SER A 183 14.37 29.69 31.67
C SER A 183 13.91 31.08 31.20
N THR A 184 12.80 31.11 30.45
CA THR A 184 12.17 32.37 30.00
C THR A 184 11.42 33.10 31.11
N ASP A 185 10.89 32.36 32.09
CA ASP A 185 10.09 32.92 33.19
C ASP A 185 10.96 33.37 34.35
N ASP A 186 11.99 32.59 34.69
CA ASP A 186 12.92 32.88 35.77
C ASP A 186 14.38 32.80 35.28
N PRO A 187 15.05 33.94 35.03
CA PRO A 187 16.42 33.95 34.55
C PRO A 187 17.42 33.34 35.54
N THR A 188 17.03 33.13 36.81
CA THR A 188 17.88 32.49 37.82
C THR A 188 17.87 30.96 37.76
N THR A 189 16.98 30.38 36.95
CA THR A 189 16.88 28.93 36.72
C THR A 189 17.53 28.55 35.38
N GLN A 190 18.48 27.60 35.42
CA GLN A 190 19.23 27.14 34.24
C GLN A 190 19.24 25.61 34.11
N VAL A 191 19.38 25.13 32.88
CA VAL A 191 19.57 23.70 32.56
C VAL A 191 20.94 23.52 31.90
N LEU A 192 21.72 22.57 32.41
CA LEU A 192 22.98 22.11 31.83
C LEU A 192 22.76 20.73 31.20
N ALA A 193 22.75 20.65 29.88
CA ALA A 193 22.64 19.38 29.17
C ALA A 193 24.04 18.78 28.96
N LEU A 194 24.23 17.52 29.35
CA LEU A 194 25.48 16.77 29.22
C LEU A 194 25.30 15.58 28.28
N TRP A 195 26.14 15.48 27.26
CA TRP A 195 26.09 14.42 26.26
C TRP A 195 27.09 13.32 26.60
N ILE A 196 26.61 12.12 26.89
CA ILE A 196 27.43 10.97 27.27
C ILE A 196 27.15 9.80 26.34
N LYS A 197 28.21 9.12 25.88
CA LYS A 197 28.06 7.90 25.09
C LYS A 197 27.65 6.76 26.02
N ASP A 198 26.60 6.03 25.67
CA ASP A 198 26.08 4.91 26.47
C ASP A 198 27.14 3.82 26.62
N GLN A 199 28.02 3.65 25.63
CA GLN A 199 29.13 2.70 25.67
C GLN A 199 30.26 3.09 26.65
N ASP A 200 30.44 4.38 26.93
CA ASP A 200 31.51 4.85 27.83
C ASP A 200 31.22 4.49 29.30
N LEU A 201 29.95 4.17 29.62
CA LEU A 201 29.51 3.73 30.96
C LEU A 201 30.09 2.37 31.39
N GLY A 202 30.52 1.54 30.44
CA GLY A 202 31.06 0.19 30.68
C GLY A 202 30.03 -0.76 31.31
N ASP A 203 30.54 -1.76 32.05
CA ASP A 203 29.72 -2.82 32.66
C ASP A 203 29.02 -2.40 33.96
N CYS A 204 29.40 -1.26 34.54
CA CYS A 204 28.88 -0.74 35.82
C CYS A 204 28.26 0.66 35.66
N PRO A 205 27.19 0.80 34.84
CA PRO A 205 26.62 2.09 34.48
C PRO A 205 26.08 2.92 35.65
N LEU A 206 25.49 2.30 36.68
CA LEU A 206 24.96 3.04 37.84
C LEU A 206 26.08 3.65 38.68
N SER A 207 27.16 2.90 38.90
CA SER A 207 28.35 3.38 39.62
C SER A 207 29.03 4.52 38.87
N SER A 208 29.10 4.45 37.54
CA SER A 208 29.62 5.52 36.69
C SER A 208 28.76 6.79 36.78
N LEU A 209 27.43 6.67 36.69
CA LEU A 209 26.51 7.81 36.87
C LEU A 209 26.62 8.44 38.26
N ARG A 210 26.77 7.62 39.31
CA ARG A 210 27.00 8.12 40.68
C ARG A 210 28.32 8.85 40.83
N ALA A 211 29.39 8.36 40.21
CA ALA A 211 30.69 9.04 40.25
C ALA A 211 30.61 10.44 39.61
N ILE A 212 29.92 10.55 38.46
CA ILE A 212 29.71 11.83 37.77
C ILE A 212 28.89 12.78 38.63
N ARG A 213 27.80 12.27 39.22
CA ARG A 213 26.98 13.05 40.13
C ARG A 213 27.80 13.54 41.32
N ALA A 214 28.49 12.64 42.03
CA ALA A 214 29.24 12.97 43.23
C ALA A 214 30.34 14.01 42.95
N GLU A 215 31.05 13.89 41.83
CA GLU A 215 32.08 14.86 41.43
C GLU A 215 31.45 16.22 41.09
N MET A 216 30.37 16.25 40.31
CA MET A 216 29.65 17.49 39.99
C MET A 216 29.15 18.18 41.26
N PHE A 217 28.50 17.45 42.17
CA PHE A 217 28.01 18.03 43.43
C PHE A 217 29.15 18.52 44.32
N THR A 218 30.26 17.78 44.41
CA THR A 218 31.42 18.18 45.23
C THR A 218 32.03 19.49 44.73
N ARG A 219 32.16 19.64 43.42
CA ARG A 219 32.71 20.85 42.78
C ARG A 219 31.75 22.04 42.83
N LEU A 220 30.44 21.79 42.89
CA LEU A 220 29.39 22.82 42.95
C LEU A 220 28.98 23.20 44.39
N LYS A 221 29.39 22.42 45.41
CA LYS A 221 28.98 22.55 46.82
C LYS A 221 29.34 23.89 47.49
N GLY A 222 30.27 24.66 46.91
CA GLY A 222 30.73 25.94 47.43
C GLY A 222 29.85 27.15 47.09
N LEU A 223 28.75 26.94 46.37
CA LEU A 223 27.85 27.99 45.86
C LEU A 223 26.46 27.65 46.42
N GLU A 224 25.85 28.50 47.24
CA GLU A 224 24.52 28.29 47.88
C GLU A 224 23.38 28.12 46.84
N ARG A 225 23.35 26.98 46.13
CA ARG A 225 22.52 26.74 44.96
C ARG A 225 21.86 25.37 45.02
N THR A 226 20.65 25.30 44.48
CA THR A 226 19.95 24.02 44.35
C THR A 226 20.32 23.36 43.03
N VAL A 227 21.04 22.24 43.10
CA VAL A 227 21.42 21.44 41.93
C VAL A 227 20.57 20.17 41.88
N SER A 228 19.86 19.94 40.77
CA SER A 228 19.19 18.66 40.51
C SER A 228 19.96 17.87 39.46
N PHE A 229 20.01 16.55 39.57
CA PHE A 229 20.68 15.68 38.61
C PHE A 229 19.71 14.62 38.11
N LYS A 230 19.38 14.67 36.82
CA LYS A 230 18.43 13.76 36.18
C LYS A 230 19.04 13.19 34.91
N THR A 231 18.79 11.92 34.65
CA THR A 231 19.35 11.20 33.49
C THR A 231 18.25 10.79 32.53
N VAL A 232 18.42 11.08 31.23
CA VAL A 232 17.60 10.60 30.13
C VAL A 232 18.36 9.48 29.42
N GLY A 233 17.88 8.26 29.57
CA GLY A 233 18.55 7.03 29.10
C GLY A 233 18.12 5.80 29.89
N PRO A 234 18.75 4.64 29.66
CA PRO A 234 19.85 4.39 28.72
C PRO A 234 19.40 4.31 27.26
N ARG A 235 20.36 4.39 26.33
CA ARG A 235 20.10 4.27 24.88
C ARG A 235 19.74 2.84 24.50
N PHE A 236 20.43 1.86 25.06
CA PHE A 236 20.22 0.45 24.75
C PHE A 236 19.53 -0.31 25.90
N SER A 237 18.64 -1.23 25.53
CA SER A 237 18.09 -2.21 26.49
C SER A 237 19.17 -3.10 27.12
N GLY A 238 20.32 -3.28 26.45
CA GLY A 238 21.49 -3.95 27.01
C GLY A 238 22.10 -3.20 28.20
N THR A 239 22.25 -1.87 28.10
CA THR A 239 22.73 -1.05 29.23
C THR A 239 21.75 -1.07 30.39
N LEU A 240 20.43 -1.09 30.12
CA LEU A 240 19.42 -1.26 31.18
C LEU A 240 19.55 -2.63 31.86
N HIS A 241 19.86 -3.69 31.10
CA HIS A 241 20.16 -5.01 31.67
C HIS A 241 21.38 -4.93 32.59
N SER A 242 22.47 -4.28 32.17
CA SER A 242 23.68 -4.08 33.01
C SER A 242 23.39 -3.26 34.28
N MET A 243 22.54 -2.22 34.20
CA MET A 243 22.09 -1.46 35.39
C MET A 243 21.34 -2.36 36.38
N VAL A 244 20.55 -3.33 35.89
CA VAL A 244 19.78 -4.25 36.73
C VAL A 244 20.66 -5.33 37.34
N THR A 245 21.63 -5.88 36.60
CA THR A 245 22.60 -6.83 37.16
C THR A 245 23.42 -6.17 38.25
N GLU A 246 23.94 -4.96 37.99
CA GLU A 246 24.67 -4.16 38.98
C GLU A 246 23.83 -3.85 40.23
N ALA A 247 22.53 -3.55 40.09
CA ALA A 247 21.63 -3.30 41.21
C ALA A 247 21.42 -4.56 42.09
N LYS A 248 21.37 -5.75 41.48
CA LYS A 248 21.28 -7.03 42.19
C LYS A 248 22.59 -7.37 42.90
N ASP A 249 23.72 -7.12 42.26
CA ASP A 249 25.05 -7.42 42.80
C ASP A 249 25.39 -6.52 43.99
N ASN A 250 25.01 -5.24 43.95
CA ASN A 250 25.11 -4.32 45.08
C ASN A 250 24.31 -4.77 46.32
N SER A 251 23.28 -5.60 46.13
CA SER A 251 22.48 -6.17 47.23
C SER A 251 23.11 -7.45 47.82
N SER A 252 24.13 -8.01 47.17
CA SER A 252 24.74 -9.31 47.48
C SER A 252 26.10 -9.11 48.19
N ALA A 253 26.34 -9.80 49.31
CA ALA A 253 27.57 -9.63 50.10
C ALA A 253 28.87 -10.06 49.38
N SER A 254 28.75 -10.82 48.28
CA SER A 254 29.82 -11.33 47.42
C SER A 254 29.83 -10.58 46.07
N ALA A 255 30.13 -9.28 46.08
CA ALA A 255 30.19 -8.48 44.85
C ALA A 255 31.53 -8.74 44.12
N GLN A 256 31.48 -9.46 42.99
CA GLN A 256 32.58 -9.58 42.04
C GLN A 256 32.16 -8.84 40.76
N GLY A 257 32.75 -7.68 40.50
CA GLY A 257 32.56 -6.94 39.25
C GLY A 257 32.60 -5.43 39.42
N CYS A 258 31.62 -4.85 40.12
CA CYS A 258 31.47 -3.40 40.24
C CYS A 258 31.98 -2.87 41.60
N PRO A 259 32.63 -1.68 41.62
CA PRO A 259 33.04 -1.04 42.87
C PRO A 259 31.81 -0.73 43.73
N LYS A 260 31.87 -1.06 45.02
CA LYS A 260 30.81 -0.68 45.97
C LYS A 260 30.70 0.84 45.97
N SER A 261 29.49 1.31 45.64
CA SER A 261 29.14 2.72 45.41
C SER A 261 29.90 3.70 46.32
N VAL A 262 30.46 4.75 45.72
CA VAL A 262 30.78 6.01 46.41
C VAL A 262 29.56 6.41 47.25
N SER A 263 29.80 6.86 48.48
CA SER A 263 28.79 7.21 49.48
C SER A 263 27.97 8.45 49.10
N ASP A 264 27.24 8.41 47.99
CA ASP A 264 26.18 9.36 47.66
C ASP A 264 24.83 8.75 48.08
N PRO A 265 24.21 9.23 49.18
CA PRO A 265 22.94 8.71 49.69
C PRO A 265 21.73 9.12 48.84
N ALA A 266 21.92 9.94 47.80
CA ALA A 266 20.81 10.52 47.07
C ALA A 266 20.30 9.59 45.94
N THR A 267 18.98 9.47 45.84
CA THR A 267 18.30 8.67 44.80
C THR A 267 18.68 9.18 43.40
N LEU A 268 19.04 8.27 42.49
CA LEU A 268 19.31 8.59 41.09
C LEU A 268 17.99 8.53 40.30
N GLU A 269 17.66 9.59 39.57
CA GLU A 269 16.46 9.65 38.72
C GLU A 269 16.82 9.38 37.26
N ILE A 270 16.23 8.32 36.69
CA ILE A 270 16.47 7.89 35.31
C ILE A 270 15.14 7.84 34.56
N TYR A 271 15.05 8.56 33.45
CA TYR A 271 13.92 8.57 32.53
C TYR A 271 14.34 7.87 31.23
N SER A 272 13.74 6.73 30.90
CA SER A 272 14.14 5.92 29.74
C SER A 272 13.15 6.06 28.57
N PRO A 273 13.48 6.82 27.51
CA PRO A 273 12.68 6.93 26.31
C PRO A 273 12.99 5.88 25.23
N TRP A 274 14.04 5.07 25.39
CA TRP A 274 14.55 4.20 24.32
C TRP A 274 14.55 2.70 24.66
N SER A 275 14.61 2.30 25.94
CA SER A 275 14.69 0.89 26.30
C SER A 275 13.30 0.22 26.27
N THR A 276 12.99 -0.48 25.18
CA THR A 276 11.68 -1.13 24.97
C THR A 276 11.62 -2.60 25.39
N ALA A 277 12.76 -3.23 25.73
CA ALA A 277 12.76 -4.65 26.05
C ALA A 277 11.83 -4.96 27.26
N PRO A 278 11.10 -6.10 27.23
CA PRO A 278 10.26 -6.52 28.35
C PRO A 278 11.07 -6.84 29.61
N GLU A 279 10.42 -6.72 30.77
CA GLU A 279 11.10 -6.96 32.05
C GLU A 279 11.67 -8.37 32.17
N ILE A 280 11.04 -9.39 31.57
CA ILE A 280 11.46 -10.79 31.66
C ILE A 280 12.88 -10.96 31.12
N PHE A 281 13.17 -10.38 29.95
CA PHE A 281 14.49 -10.40 29.32
C PHE A 281 15.51 -9.55 30.06
N ILE A 282 15.11 -8.38 30.57
CA ILE A 282 16.00 -7.48 31.31
C ILE A 282 16.39 -8.08 32.67
N THR A 283 15.48 -8.76 33.34
CA THR A 283 15.73 -9.28 34.69
C THR A 283 16.28 -10.71 34.70
N GLY A 284 16.30 -11.40 33.55
CA GLY A 284 16.73 -12.81 33.45
C GLY A 284 15.79 -13.78 34.17
N ARG A 285 14.48 -13.50 34.18
CA ARG A 285 13.48 -14.28 34.91
C ARG A 285 13.13 -15.60 34.20
N SER A 286 12.94 -16.67 34.97
CA SER A 286 12.12 -17.84 34.57
C SER A 286 10.68 -17.65 35.07
N LYS A 287 9.69 -18.10 34.29
CA LYS A 287 8.24 -17.88 34.51
C LYS A 287 7.70 -18.44 35.85
N GLU A 288 8.48 -19.22 36.58
CA GLU A 288 8.02 -20.05 37.71
C GLU A 288 8.32 -19.45 39.11
N ALA A 289 9.06 -18.34 39.25
CA ALA A 289 9.46 -17.81 40.55
C ALA A 289 8.87 -16.41 40.88
N PRO A 290 8.28 -16.20 42.07
CA PRO A 290 7.78 -14.89 42.52
C PRO A 290 8.96 -13.99 42.90
N THR A 291 9.48 -13.23 41.93
CA THR A 291 10.62 -12.31 42.12
C THR A 291 10.21 -10.85 41.96
N PRO A 292 10.91 -9.89 42.61
CA PRO A 292 10.52 -8.48 42.63
C PRO A 292 10.55 -7.84 41.23
N GLY A 293 9.60 -6.93 40.95
CA GLY A 293 9.45 -6.13 39.72
C GLY A 293 10.71 -5.32 39.35
N LEU A 294 10.89 -4.93 38.07
CA LEU A 294 12.05 -4.10 37.65
C LEU A 294 12.21 -2.84 38.52
N SER A 295 11.11 -2.14 38.73
CA SER A 295 11.06 -0.94 39.57
C SER A 295 11.43 -1.23 41.03
N GLN A 296 11.09 -2.41 41.56
CA GLN A 296 11.43 -2.80 42.93
C GLN A 296 12.93 -3.10 43.08
N ILE A 297 13.55 -3.76 42.09
CA ILE A 297 14.99 -4.02 42.08
C ILE A 297 15.76 -2.70 42.07
N LEU A 298 15.41 -1.79 41.16
CA LEU A 298 16.07 -0.49 41.04
C LEU A 298 15.83 0.40 42.27
N ARG A 299 14.62 0.39 42.86
CA ARG A 299 14.34 1.12 44.11
C ARG A 299 15.19 0.64 45.28
N LYS A 300 15.45 -0.67 45.40
CA LYS A 300 16.36 -1.21 46.44
C LYS A 300 17.79 -0.67 46.27
N ALA A 301 18.21 -0.45 45.04
CA ALA A 301 19.48 0.19 44.71
C ALA A 301 19.40 1.72 44.69
N GLN A 302 18.38 2.36 45.29
CA GLN A 302 18.20 3.82 45.31
C GLN A 302 18.14 4.48 43.91
N VAL A 303 17.52 3.81 42.95
CA VAL A 303 17.27 4.34 41.60
C VAL A 303 15.77 4.49 41.37
N ALA A 304 15.32 5.72 41.13
CA ALA A 304 13.99 6.03 40.67
C ALA A 304 13.96 5.94 39.14
N PHE A 305 13.47 4.81 38.63
CA PHE A 305 13.39 4.55 37.20
C PHE A 305 11.99 4.82 36.66
N PHE A 306 11.91 5.73 35.69
CA PHE A 306 10.70 6.08 34.96
C PHE A 306 10.84 5.64 33.51
N ARG A 307 9.94 4.78 33.07
CA ARG A 307 9.92 4.28 31.70
C ARG A 307 9.02 5.18 30.86
N ALA A 308 9.61 5.93 29.93
CA ALA A 308 8.91 6.88 29.05
C ALA A 308 8.43 6.27 27.72
N VAL A 309 8.86 5.04 27.41
CA VAL A 309 8.42 4.23 26.27
C VAL A 309 7.98 2.86 26.77
N GLN A 310 6.93 2.26 26.22
CA GLN A 310 6.44 0.97 26.75
C GLN A 310 7.32 -0.22 26.37
N THR A 311 6.85 -1.42 26.71
CA THR A 311 7.52 -2.68 26.47
C THR A 311 7.06 -3.34 25.18
N ASP A 312 7.98 -4.03 24.50
CA ASP A 312 7.73 -4.66 23.19
C ASP A 312 6.67 -5.78 23.24
N ASP A 313 6.37 -6.37 24.40
CA ASP A 313 5.28 -7.35 24.56
C ASP A 313 3.89 -6.75 24.30
N LEU A 314 3.66 -5.51 24.72
CA LEU A 314 2.43 -4.78 24.41
C LEU A 314 2.37 -4.42 22.91
N LEU A 315 3.51 -4.00 22.35
CA LEU A 315 3.65 -3.63 20.93
C LEU A 315 3.33 -4.81 20.01
N ILE A 316 3.92 -5.97 20.31
CA ILE A 316 3.71 -7.20 19.54
C ILE A 316 2.30 -7.77 19.78
N GLY A 317 1.73 -7.62 20.98
CA GLY A 317 0.34 -7.99 21.25
C GLY A 317 -0.67 -7.31 20.31
N GLU A 318 -0.52 -5.99 20.11
CA GLU A 318 -1.37 -5.22 19.18
C GLU A 318 -1.14 -5.63 17.71
N LEU A 319 0.09 -6.01 17.32
CA LEU A 319 0.37 -6.57 15.98
C LEU A 319 -0.33 -7.91 15.77
N VAL A 320 -0.25 -8.81 16.75
CA VAL A 320 -0.91 -10.13 16.67
C VAL A 320 -2.42 -9.96 16.60
N GLU A 321 -3.01 -9.00 17.34
CA GLU A 321 -4.44 -8.68 17.25
C GLU A 321 -4.85 -8.13 15.88
N GLU A 322 -4.05 -7.23 15.28
CA GLU A 322 -4.29 -6.69 13.94
C GLU A 322 -4.25 -7.79 12.87
N LEU A 323 -3.22 -8.65 12.90
CA LEU A 323 -3.08 -9.77 11.96
C LEU A 323 -4.21 -10.80 12.15
N GLY A 324 -4.52 -11.14 13.40
CA GLY A 324 -5.53 -12.12 13.78
C GLY A 324 -6.95 -11.66 13.45
N THR A 325 -7.43 -10.72 14.25
CA THR A 325 -8.84 -10.33 14.31
C THR A 325 -9.25 -9.49 13.11
N ARG A 326 -8.35 -8.65 12.58
CA ARG A 326 -8.72 -7.65 11.56
C ARG A 326 -8.33 -8.06 10.14
N ARG A 327 -7.17 -8.70 9.96
CA ARG A 327 -6.73 -9.23 8.66
C ARG A 327 -7.14 -10.69 8.42
N GLY A 328 -7.67 -11.38 9.43
CA GLY A 328 -8.22 -12.74 9.30
C GLY A 328 -7.16 -13.84 9.19
N ILE A 329 -5.94 -13.61 9.68
CA ILE A 329 -4.84 -14.59 9.70
C ILE A 329 -4.96 -15.40 10.99
N ARG A 330 -5.07 -16.73 10.91
CA ARG A 330 -5.06 -17.57 12.13
C ARG A 330 -3.64 -17.71 12.68
N VAL A 331 -3.20 -16.73 13.46
CA VAL A 331 -1.89 -16.73 14.13
C VAL A 331 -1.92 -17.76 15.25
N GLY A 332 -1.10 -18.81 15.14
CA GLY A 332 -0.80 -19.74 16.23
C GLY A 332 -1.82 -20.88 16.49
N ALA A 333 -2.86 -21.02 15.67
CA ALA A 333 -3.84 -22.09 15.82
C ALA A 333 -3.29 -23.44 15.31
N ALA A 334 -3.31 -24.52 16.11
CA ALA A 334 -2.76 -25.81 15.71
C ALA A 334 -3.27 -26.29 14.33
N CYS A 335 -2.34 -26.75 13.49
CA CYS A 335 -2.62 -27.35 12.18
C CYS A 335 -3.39 -28.66 12.34
N THR A 336 -4.72 -28.61 12.47
CA THR A 336 -5.52 -29.84 12.37
C THR A 336 -5.57 -30.26 10.91
N GLY A 337 -5.26 -31.52 10.59
CA GLY A 337 -5.15 -32.04 9.21
C GLY A 337 -6.39 -31.87 8.31
N LYS A 338 -7.48 -31.29 8.81
CA LYS A 338 -8.68 -30.92 8.05
C LYS A 338 -8.71 -29.44 7.60
N GLU A 339 -8.07 -28.52 8.32
CA GLU A 339 -8.08 -27.08 8.03
C GLU A 339 -6.74 -26.58 7.45
N SER A 340 -6.78 -25.49 6.66
CA SER A 340 -5.58 -24.83 6.18
C SER A 340 -4.83 -24.16 7.34
N CYS A 341 -3.51 -24.03 7.26
CA CYS A 341 -2.71 -23.33 8.25
C CYS A 341 -2.20 -22.01 7.69
N ASP A 342 -2.47 -20.92 8.40
CA ASP A 342 -1.90 -19.63 8.08
C ASP A 342 -0.51 -19.56 8.73
N ARG A 343 0.52 -19.26 7.93
CA ARG A 343 1.92 -19.23 8.40
C ARG A 343 2.47 -17.82 8.42
N VAL A 344 3.34 -17.58 9.40
CA VAL A 344 4.00 -16.29 9.60
C VAL A 344 5.51 -16.50 9.61
N ALA A 345 6.23 -15.71 8.83
CA ALA A 345 7.70 -15.66 8.90
C ALA A 345 8.12 -14.44 9.73
N ILE A 346 9.14 -14.61 10.56
CA ILE A 346 9.78 -13.52 11.31
C ILE A 346 11.25 -13.50 10.92
N VAL A 347 11.71 -12.37 10.40
CA VAL A 347 13.09 -12.10 10.06
C VAL A 347 13.64 -11.10 11.08
N SER A 348 14.63 -11.49 11.88
CA SER A 348 15.17 -10.62 12.94
C SER A 348 16.70 -10.59 13.07
N GLU A 349 17.23 -9.51 13.66
CA GLU A 349 18.65 -9.41 14.01
C GLU A 349 19.03 -10.47 15.06
N TRP A 350 20.15 -11.19 14.87
CA TRP A 350 20.62 -12.17 15.86
C TRP A 350 21.65 -11.63 16.87
N ASP A 351 22.28 -10.49 16.59
CA ASP A 351 23.42 -9.94 17.34
C ASP A 351 22.95 -8.98 18.43
N THR A 352 21.80 -8.34 18.26
CA THR A 352 21.23 -7.42 19.25
C THR A 352 20.29 -8.15 20.23
N LEU A 353 20.30 -7.73 21.51
CA LEU A 353 19.33 -8.23 22.51
C LEU A 353 17.88 -7.98 22.05
N TYR A 354 17.66 -6.82 21.41
CA TYR A 354 16.39 -6.41 20.83
C TYR A 354 15.92 -7.40 19.75
N GLY A 355 16.74 -7.69 18.74
CA GLY A 355 16.38 -8.60 17.65
C GLY A 355 16.20 -10.07 18.07
N ARG A 356 16.91 -10.52 19.10
CA ARG A 356 16.73 -11.87 19.68
C ARG A 356 15.44 -12.03 20.47
N ALA A 357 15.01 -10.99 21.19
CA ALA A 357 13.82 -11.06 22.05
C ALA A 357 12.50 -11.04 21.25
N LEU A 358 12.43 -10.25 20.16
CA LEU A 358 11.17 -10.04 19.43
C LEU A 358 10.52 -11.32 18.87
N PRO A 359 11.23 -12.27 18.24
CA PRO A 359 10.63 -13.52 17.77
C PRO A 359 10.04 -14.37 18.90
N GLU A 360 10.67 -14.35 20.08
CA GLU A 360 10.18 -15.09 21.25
C GLU A 360 8.92 -14.45 21.81
N ILE A 361 8.91 -13.11 21.92
CA ILE A 361 7.75 -12.32 22.34
C ILE A 361 6.58 -12.56 21.38
N PHE A 362 6.83 -12.60 20.07
CA PHE A 362 5.78 -12.87 19.09
C PHE A 362 5.19 -14.27 19.24
N GLN A 363 6.03 -15.29 19.44
CA GLN A 363 5.55 -16.65 19.66
C GLN A 363 4.72 -16.77 20.95
N GLU A 364 5.11 -16.04 21.99
CA GLU A 364 4.34 -15.98 23.25
C GLU A 364 3.00 -15.25 23.07
N ALA A 365 2.99 -14.09 22.41
CA ALA A 365 1.78 -13.33 22.12
C ALA A 365 0.79 -14.11 21.23
N ALA A 366 1.31 -14.95 20.33
CA ALA A 366 0.53 -15.86 19.49
C ALA A 366 -0.06 -17.08 20.24
N GLN A 367 0.24 -17.25 21.54
CA GLN A 367 -0.21 -18.37 22.38
C GLN A 367 0.12 -19.77 21.83
N THR A 368 1.15 -19.87 20.98
CA THR A 368 1.60 -21.17 20.46
C THR A 368 2.36 -21.96 21.52
N GLY A 369 2.03 -23.24 21.69
CA GLY A 369 2.86 -24.20 22.43
C GLY A 369 4.28 -24.31 21.84
N GLN A 370 5.19 -25.01 22.53
CA GLN A 370 6.59 -25.14 22.10
C GLN A 370 6.76 -25.70 20.66
N ASP A 371 5.79 -26.46 20.15
CA ASP A 371 5.75 -26.98 18.76
C ASP A 371 5.02 -26.04 17.78
N ALA A 372 5.49 -24.80 17.66
CA ALA A 372 4.90 -23.78 16.79
C ALA A 372 5.39 -23.86 15.34
N GLY A 373 5.23 -25.01 14.65
CA GLY A 373 5.68 -25.17 13.25
C GLY A 373 5.10 -24.17 12.23
N GLN A 374 4.15 -23.32 12.64
CA GLN A 374 3.55 -22.25 11.85
C GLN A 374 4.34 -20.92 11.83
N ILE A 375 5.14 -20.66 12.86
CA ILE A 375 5.96 -19.44 12.95
C ILE A 375 7.39 -19.81 12.58
N ARG A 376 7.85 -19.36 11.41
CA ARG A 376 9.21 -19.63 10.92
C ARG A 376 10.11 -18.46 11.25
N ARG A 377 11.19 -18.74 11.98
CA ARG A 377 12.18 -17.74 12.37
C ARG A 377 13.34 -17.76 11.38
N PHE A 378 13.74 -16.58 10.93
CA PHE A 378 14.92 -16.35 10.12
C PHE A 378 15.71 -15.23 10.76
N SER A 379 17.03 -15.26 10.61
CA SER A 379 17.89 -14.27 11.27
C SER A 379 18.93 -13.68 10.33
N TYR A 380 19.34 -12.45 10.62
CA TYR A 380 20.37 -11.71 9.89
C TYR A 380 21.29 -10.94 10.85
N LEU A 381 22.44 -10.50 10.34
CA LEU A 381 23.39 -9.66 11.07
C LEU A 381 23.11 -8.18 10.80
N ARG A 382 23.11 -7.33 11.83
CA ARG A 382 22.98 -5.87 11.67
C ARG A 382 24.10 -5.29 10.78
N GLY A 383 23.80 -4.28 9.98
CA GLY A 383 24.72 -3.62 9.07
C GLY A 383 24.95 -4.40 7.78
N LEU A 384 23.86 -4.71 7.06
CA LEU A 384 23.88 -5.58 5.88
C LEU A 384 24.63 -5.00 4.68
N ASP A 385 24.76 -3.69 4.60
CA ASP A 385 25.50 -3.02 3.53
C ASP A 385 27.02 -2.97 3.76
N GLY A 386 27.48 -3.17 4.99
CA GLY A 386 28.90 -3.17 5.33
C GLY A 386 29.60 -1.82 5.15
N GLU A 387 28.84 -0.72 5.11
CA GLU A 387 29.36 0.63 4.90
C GLU A 387 30.05 1.15 6.17
N LEU A 388 31.29 1.66 5.99
CA LEU A 388 32.08 2.28 7.05
C LEU A 388 32.25 3.79 6.80
N PRO A 389 32.50 4.59 7.84
CA PRO A 389 32.87 5.99 7.67
C PRO A 389 34.11 6.13 6.78
N ARG A 390 34.08 7.06 5.82
CA ARG A 390 35.21 7.32 4.92
C ARG A 390 35.97 8.57 5.37
N GLU A 391 37.29 8.44 5.50
CA GLU A 391 38.19 9.60 5.58
C GLU A 391 38.39 10.18 4.18
N LYS A 392 38.23 11.50 4.03
CA LYS A 392 38.61 12.20 2.79
C LYS A 392 40.12 12.13 2.60
N VAL A 393 40.57 11.16 1.80
CA VAL A 393 41.91 11.21 1.20
C VAL A 393 41.92 12.42 0.26
N LYS A 394 42.82 13.38 0.51
CA LYS A 394 43.09 14.48 -0.43
C LYS A 394 43.63 13.89 -1.72
N ASN A 395 42.76 13.62 -2.68
CA ASN A 395 43.19 13.28 -4.03
C ASN A 395 43.75 14.55 -4.67
N GLY A 396 45.04 14.51 -4.98
CA GLY A 396 45.75 15.57 -5.69
C GLY A 396 45.09 15.87 -7.03
N ALA A 397 45.21 17.14 -7.43
CA ALA A 397 44.69 17.67 -8.68
C ALA A 397 45.14 16.82 -9.88
N GLY A 398 44.18 16.19 -10.54
CA GLY A 398 44.33 15.52 -11.83
C GLY A 398 43.05 15.72 -12.64
N ASP A 399 43.22 16.10 -13.90
CA ASP A 399 42.23 16.67 -14.82
C ASP A 399 40.79 16.15 -14.70
N SER A 400 39.85 17.09 -14.67
CA SER A 400 38.42 16.84 -14.72
C SER A 400 37.96 16.50 -16.16
N PRO A 401 37.44 15.29 -16.44
CA PRO A 401 36.81 14.99 -17.72
C PRO A 401 35.44 15.67 -17.86
N GLN A 402 35.03 15.93 -19.11
CA GLN A 402 33.79 16.62 -19.50
C GLN A 402 32.51 15.93 -18.95
N GLU A 403 31.48 16.74 -18.64
CA GLU A 403 30.28 16.35 -17.86
C GLU A 403 29.45 15.21 -18.48
N ALA A 404 29.41 15.08 -19.82
CA ALA A 404 28.65 14.02 -20.49
C ALA A 404 29.32 12.63 -20.34
N ASP A 405 30.65 12.58 -20.40
CA ASP A 405 31.42 11.35 -20.20
C ASP A 405 31.47 10.96 -18.71
N LYS A 406 31.48 11.93 -17.79
CA LYS A 406 31.33 11.66 -16.35
C LYS A 406 30.02 10.92 -16.05
N ALA A 407 28.89 11.33 -16.62
CA ALA A 407 27.61 10.69 -16.37
C ALA A 407 27.56 9.24 -16.91
N ALA A 408 28.10 9.00 -18.11
CA ALA A 408 28.15 7.67 -18.70
C ALA A 408 29.16 6.73 -18.00
N LEU A 409 30.32 7.26 -17.58
CA LEU A 409 31.32 6.53 -16.81
C LEU A 409 30.83 6.23 -15.38
N LEU A 410 30.18 7.20 -14.72
CA LEU A 410 29.54 7.03 -13.41
C LEU A 410 28.43 5.97 -13.46
N LEU A 411 27.62 5.92 -14.53
CA LEU A 411 26.58 4.90 -14.70
C LEU A 411 27.19 3.50 -14.92
N LYS A 412 28.31 3.39 -15.64
CA LYS A 412 29.05 2.13 -15.84
C LYS A 412 29.76 1.67 -14.57
N ASP A 413 30.39 2.60 -13.85
CA ASP A 413 31.05 2.32 -12.57
C ASP A 413 30.04 2.02 -11.47
N GLN A 414 28.90 2.72 -11.42
CA GLN A 414 27.79 2.36 -10.53
C GLN A 414 27.26 0.96 -10.86
N ARG A 415 27.05 0.61 -12.14
CA ARG A 415 26.61 -0.75 -12.50
C ARG A 415 27.62 -1.81 -12.09
N LYS A 416 28.92 -1.60 -12.34
CA LYS A 416 29.99 -2.52 -11.92
C LYS A 416 30.11 -2.61 -10.40
N HIS A 417 29.97 -1.50 -9.69
CA HIS A 417 30.02 -1.44 -8.23
C HIS A 417 28.79 -2.13 -7.62
N ILE A 418 27.62 -1.98 -8.22
CA ILE A 418 26.40 -2.68 -7.82
C ILE A 418 26.50 -4.19 -8.10
N GLU A 419 27.04 -4.59 -9.25
CA GLU A 419 27.34 -5.99 -9.57
C GLU A 419 28.44 -6.58 -8.67
N GLN A 420 29.37 -5.76 -8.15
CA GLN A 420 30.37 -6.17 -7.18
C GLN A 420 29.80 -6.30 -5.76
N LEU A 421 28.86 -5.43 -5.36
CA LEU A 421 28.19 -5.48 -4.05
C LEU A 421 27.29 -6.71 -3.88
N GLU A 422 26.77 -7.29 -4.97
CA GLU A 422 26.01 -8.55 -4.93
C GLU A 422 26.91 -9.81 -5.03
N ARG A 423 28.23 -9.66 -5.16
CA ARG A 423 29.14 -10.82 -5.09
C ARG A 423 29.22 -11.34 -3.65
N PRO A 424 29.42 -12.65 -3.47
CA PRO A 424 29.66 -13.24 -2.15
C PRO A 424 31.09 -12.96 -1.65
N GLU A 425 31.57 -11.73 -1.82
CA GLU A 425 32.92 -11.27 -1.48
C GLU A 425 32.85 -9.85 -0.88
N GLY A 426 33.66 -9.56 0.13
CA GLY A 426 33.73 -8.23 0.75
C GLY A 426 32.92 -8.08 2.03
N ARG A 427 32.56 -6.83 2.36
CA ARG A 427 31.85 -6.46 3.60
C ARG A 427 30.33 -6.46 3.45
N SER A 428 29.84 -6.24 2.23
CA SER A 428 28.40 -6.23 1.94
C SER A 428 27.83 -7.64 2.06
N GLN A 429 26.68 -7.75 2.72
CA GLN A 429 25.97 -9.01 2.96
C GLN A 429 24.73 -9.16 2.07
N PHE A 430 24.71 -8.50 0.91
CA PHE A 430 23.56 -8.55 -0.01
C PHE A 430 23.31 -9.96 -0.56
N ASP A 431 24.36 -10.77 -0.74
CA ASP A 431 24.21 -12.16 -1.15
C ASP A 431 23.49 -12.98 -0.07
N TYR A 432 23.79 -12.77 1.22
CA TYR A 432 23.07 -13.38 2.33
C TYR A 432 21.59 -12.98 2.34
N VAL A 433 21.25 -11.73 2.04
CA VAL A 433 19.84 -11.30 1.92
C VAL A 433 19.12 -12.05 0.79
N ARG A 434 19.77 -12.23 -0.36
CA ARG A 434 19.20 -13.02 -1.47
C ARG A 434 19.05 -14.50 -1.12
N ARG A 435 20.06 -15.09 -0.46
CA ARG A 435 20.01 -16.48 0.03
C ARG A 435 18.95 -16.68 1.10
N LEU A 436 18.74 -15.70 1.97
CA LEU A 436 17.66 -15.69 2.94
C LEU A 436 16.30 -15.73 2.21
N ALA A 437 16.10 -14.85 1.24
CA ALA A 437 14.88 -14.82 0.44
C ALA A 437 14.67 -16.11 -0.39
N GLN A 438 15.75 -16.79 -0.79
CA GLN A 438 15.69 -18.10 -1.43
C GLN A 438 15.34 -19.21 -0.44
N SER A 439 16.00 -19.26 0.71
CA SER A 439 15.72 -20.22 1.78
C SER A 439 14.26 -20.16 2.24
N MET A 440 13.71 -18.95 2.37
CA MET A 440 12.28 -18.76 2.65
C MET A 440 11.38 -19.35 1.56
N LYS A 441 11.78 -19.24 0.28
CA LYS A 441 11.02 -19.82 -0.84
C LYS A 441 11.13 -21.34 -0.88
N ASP A 442 12.32 -21.88 -0.66
CA ASP A 442 12.54 -23.32 -0.60
C ASP A 442 11.74 -23.94 0.56
N ASP A 443 11.64 -23.24 1.69
CA ASP A 443 10.77 -23.63 2.81
C ASP A 443 9.28 -23.61 2.43
N GLU A 444 8.81 -22.57 1.72
CA GLU A 444 7.44 -22.51 1.21
C GLU A 444 7.14 -23.69 0.25
N GLU A 445 8.07 -24.01 -0.66
CA GLU A 445 7.95 -25.12 -1.62
C GLU A 445 7.93 -26.49 -0.95
N ARG A 446 8.87 -26.76 -0.02
CA ARG A 446 8.91 -28.01 0.76
C ARG A 446 7.59 -28.26 1.46
N LEU A 447 7.05 -27.22 2.08
CA LEU A 447 5.83 -27.34 2.83
C LEU A 447 4.56 -27.35 1.95
N ARG A 448 4.68 -26.92 0.68
CA ARG A 448 3.61 -27.02 -0.32
C ARG A 448 3.50 -28.44 -0.87
N ALA A 449 4.60 -29.21 -0.91
CA ALA A 449 4.62 -30.60 -1.35
C ALA A 449 3.71 -31.52 -0.48
N ASP A 450 3.51 -31.16 0.79
CA ASP A 450 2.63 -31.88 1.71
C ASP A 450 1.13 -31.52 1.54
N CYS A 451 0.78 -30.62 0.60
CA CYS A 451 -0.58 -30.13 0.41
C CYS A 451 -1.36 -30.93 -0.67
N PRO A 452 -2.59 -31.41 -0.38
CA PRO A 452 -3.43 -32.07 -1.39
C PRO A 452 -3.85 -31.11 -2.52
N LEU A 453 -3.77 -31.58 -3.78
CA LEU A 453 -4.07 -30.84 -5.03
C LEU A 453 -5.41 -30.07 -5.08
N LEU A 454 -6.40 -30.46 -4.27
CA LEU A 454 -7.74 -29.87 -4.24
C LEU A 454 -8.05 -29.02 -2.98
N LYS A 455 -7.11 -28.90 -2.03
CA LYS A 455 -7.36 -28.13 -0.80
C LYS A 455 -7.20 -26.62 -1.00
N ARG A 456 -8.03 -25.90 -0.26
CA ARG A 456 -8.50 -24.55 -0.56
C ARG A 456 -7.48 -23.44 -0.29
N ASP A 457 -6.46 -23.69 0.54
CA ASP A 457 -5.39 -22.76 0.91
C ASP A 457 -4.15 -23.57 1.33
N CYS A 458 -3.20 -23.75 0.40
CA CYS A 458 -1.89 -24.32 0.73
C CYS A 458 -1.03 -23.28 1.45
N ALA A 459 -0.04 -23.79 2.18
CA ALA A 459 0.55 -23.12 3.31
C ALA A 459 1.69 -22.14 2.94
N ASP A 460 1.33 -21.17 2.11
CA ASP A 460 2.14 -20.00 1.76
C ASP A 460 2.25 -19.05 2.97
N PHE A 461 3.31 -18.23 3.01
CA PHE A 461 3.44 -17.23 4.06
C PHE A 461 2.37 -16.14 3.91
N LYS A 462 1.45 -16.04 4.88
CA LYS A 462 0.39 -15.01 4.90
C LYS A 462 0.87 -13.69 5.47
N ALA A 463 1.84 -13.73 6.37
CA ALA A 463 2.50 -12.53 6.89
C ALA A 463 4.00 -12.73 7.07
N ILE A 464 4.76 -11.65 6.89
CA ILE A 464 6.21 -11.61 7.05
C ILE A 464 6.57 -10.39 7.91
N GLY A 465 7.13 -10.64 9.09
CA GLY A 465 7.65 -9.61 9.98
C GLY A 465 9.13 -9.37 9.73
N VAL A 466 9.54 -8.13 9.47
CA VAL A 466 10.95 -7.73 9.42
C VAL A 466 11.25 -6.88 10.65
N LEU A 467 11.99 -7.45 11.59
CA LEU A 467 12.18 -6.91 12.93
C LEU A 467 13.66 -6.60 13.15
N GLY A 468 13.97 -5.38 13.58
CA GLY A 468 15.35 -4.94 13.76
C GLY A 468 15.44 -3.54 14.32
N SER A 469 16.63 -3.17 14.74
CA SER A 469 16.93 -1.84 15.25
C SER A 469 17.34 -0.88 14.11
N ASP A 470 18.04 -1.37 13.09
CA ASP A 470 18.49 -0.54 11.96
C ASP A 470 17.44 -0.47 10.84
N VAL A 471 17.03 0.74 10.49
CA VAL A 471 16.00 0.98 9.47
C VAL A 471 16.52 0.69 8.06
N TYR A 472 17.81 0.90 7.78
CA TYR A 472 18.38 0.62 6.46
C TYR A 472 18.38 -0.88 6.15
N ASP A 473 18.66 -1.71 7.16
CA ASP A 473 18.60 -3.17 7.01
C ASP A 473 17.16 -3.64 6.75
N LYS A 474 16.18 -3.07 7.45
CA LYS A 474 14.75 -3.33 7.19
C LYS A 474 14.39 -3.04 5.74
N LEU A 475 14.80 -1.88 5.21
CA LEU A 475 14.52 -1.47 3.83
C LEU A 475 15.14 -2.43 2.81
N LEU A 476 16.38 -2.86 3.03
CA LEU A 476 17.07 -3.85 2.19
C LEU A 476 16.36 -5.21 2.17
N ILE A 477 15.93 -5.70 3.34
CA ILE A 477 15.20 -6.96 3.44
C ILE A 477 13.83 -6.84 2.77
N LEU A 478 13.10 -5.74 2.98
CA LEU A 478 11.82 -5.49 2.32
C LEU A 478 11.98 -5.43 0.79
N GLN A 479 13.04 -4.80 0.29
CA GLN A 479 13.37 -4.74 -1.14
C GLN A 479 13.54 -6.16 -1.73
N ALA A 480 14.19 -7.07 -0.99
CA ALA A 480 14.40 -8.44 -1.43
C ALA A 480 13.14 -9.32 -1.34
N LEU A 481 12.32 -9.14 -0.30
CA LEU A 481 11.18 -10.02 0.00
C LEU A 481 9.88 -9.60 -0.69
N LYS A 482 9.57 -8.31 -0.83
CA LYS A 482 8.26 -7.84 -1.33
C LYS A 482 7.97 -8.33 -2.75
N GLN A 483 8.98 -8.42 -3.61
CA GLN A 483 8.83 -8.94 -4.98
C GLN A 483 8.59 -10.45 -5.01
N ARG A 484 9.17 -11.20 -4.07
CA ARG A 484 9.08 -12.66 -4.00
C ARG A 484 7.80 -13.13 -3.30
N PHE A 485 7.28 -12.35 -2.36
CA PHE A 485 6.08 -12.68 -1.59
C PHE A 485 5.00 -11.60 -1.74
N PRO A 486 4.46 -11.37 -2.95
CA PRO A 486 3.50 -10.30 -3.20
C PRO A 486 2.16 -10.48 -2.45
N GLN A 487 1.83 -11.71 -2.05
CA GLN A 487 0.59 -12.04 -1.35
C GLN A 487 0.68 -11.95 0.18
N ALA A 488 1.89 -11.71 0.72
CA ALA A 488 2.11 -11.64 2.16
C ALA A 488 1.86 -10.23 2.71
N ILE A 489 1.27 -10.14 3.90
CA ILE A 489 1.20 -8.90 4.67
C ILE A 489 2.54 -8.68 5.35
N PHE A 490 3.17 -7.54 5.07
CA PHE A 490 4.44 -7.19 5.69
C PHE A 490 4.21 -6.35 6.94
N PHE A 491 4.96 -6.62 8.01
CA PHE A 491 4.93 -5.79 9.21
C PHE A 491 6.32 -5.55 9.80
N THR A 492 6.47 -4.47 10.56
CA THR A 492 7.69 -4.11 11.30
C THR A 492 7.33 -3.37 12.59
N THR A 493 8.31 -3.21 13.45
CA THR A 493 8.28 -2.30 14.61
C THR A 493 8.98 -0.98 14.29
N ASP A 494 8.67 0.02 15.11
CA ASP A 494 9.21 1.38 15.14
C ASP A 494 8.94 2.22 13.90
N LEU A 495 8.08 3.23 14.05
CA LEU A 495 7.77 4.18 12.99
C LEU A 495 8.93 5.15 12.75
N ASP A 496 9.39 5.23 11.50
CA ASP A 496 10.46 6.10 11.04
C ASP A 496 10.11 6.71 9.67
N ALA A 497 10.46 7.98 9.48
CA ALA A 497 10.26 8.76 8.25
C ALA A 497 10.89 8.11 7.01
N ARG A 498 11.98 7.37 7.19
CA ARG A 498 12.64 6.61 6.12
C ARG A 498 11.73 5.53 5.52
N LEU A 499 10.78 4.99 6.29
CA LEU A 499 9.85 3.96 5.80
C LEU A 499 8.84 4.50 4.78
N PHE A 500 8.52 5.80 4.80
CA PHE A 500 7.54 6.40 3.87
C PHE A 500 8.17 7.46 2.96
N HIS A 501 9.49 7.44 2.80
CA HIS A 501 10.16 8.29 1.82
C HIS A 501 9.78 7.85 0.38
N PRO A 502 9.52 8.78 -0.56
CA PRO A 502 9.05 8.43 -1.91
C PRO A 502 9.93 7.43 -2.68
N SER A 503 11.24 7.39 -2.42
CA SER A 503 12.15 6.40 -3.04
C SER A 503 11.91 4.97 -2.57
N GLU A 504 11.42 4.79 -1.34
CA GLU A 504 11.27 3.50 -0.66
C GLU A 504 9.86 2.93 -0.79
N LEU A 505 8.86 3.77 -1.13
CA LEU A 505 7.44 3.40 -1.21
C LEU A 505 7.17 2.19 -2.11
N ARG A 506 8.05 1.89 -3.08
CA ARG A 506 7.92 0.72 -3.95
C ARG A 506 7.92 -0.61 -3.16
N TRP A 507 8.63 -0.68 -2.04
CA TRP A 507 8.69 -1.89 -1.18
C TRP A 507 8.09 -1.68 0.21
N THR A 508 7.91 -0.44 0.68
CA THR A 508 7.36 -0.15 2.00
C THR A 508 5.86 0.14 2.02
N ARG A 509 5.21 0.39 0.88
CA ARG A 509 3.76 0.64 0.87
C ARG A 509 2.97 -0.58 1.35
N ASN A 510 1.89 -0.33 2.10
CA ASN A 510 1.08 -1.33 2.79
C ASN A 510 1.87 -2.13 3.85
N LEU A 511 2.99 -1.58 4.35
CA LEU A 511 3.70 -2.10 5.50
C LEU A 511 2.95 -1.70 6.77
N VAL A 512 2.61 -2.68 7.60
CA VAL A 512 2.01 -2.45 8.92
C VAL A 512 3.13 -2.18 9.92
N VAL A 513 3.10 -1.02 10.57
CA VAL A 513 4.13 -0.58 11.51
C VAL A 513 3.51 -0.39 12.88
N ALA A 514 3.96 -1.18 13.86
CA ALA A 514 3.62 -0.91 15.26
C ALA A 514 4.67 0.00 15.88
N SER A 515 4.21 1.03 16.58
CA SER A 515 5.08 1.97 17.28
C SER A 515 4.50 2.37 18.62
N HIS A 516 5.36 2.63 19.60
CA HIS A 516 4.93 3.09 20.92
C HIS A 516 4.26 4.47 20.86
N PHE A 517 4.81 5.38 20.06
CA PHE A 517 4.24 6.68 19.76
C PHE A 517 3.98 6.84 18.26
N GLY A 518 3.10 7.79 17.91
CA GLY A 518 3.11 8.39 16.58
C GLY A 518 4.29 9.36 16.41
N LEU A 519 4.34 10.05 15.27
CA LEU A 519 5.36 11.07 14.99
C LEU A 519 5.14 12.37 15.77
N ALA A 520 4.05 12.49 16.53
CA ALA A 520 3.76 13.67 17.32
C ALA A 520 2.96 13.34 18.59
N LEU A 521 3.17 14.15 19.64
CA LEU A 521 2.32 14.21 20.82
C LEU A 521 1.11 15.11 20.55
N HIS A 522 0.20 15.19 21.51
CA HIS A 522 -0.91 16.12 21.48
C HIS A 522 -0.44 17.57 21.23
N ASP A 523 -1.18 18.33 20.43
CA ASP A 523 -0.77 19.67 19.96
C ASP A 523 -0.44 20.66 21.09
N ARG A 524 -1.03 20.49 22.28
CA ARG A 524 -0.69 21.33 23.44
C ARG A 524 0.65 20.97 24.09
N LEU A 525 1.09 19.71 24.02
CA LEU A 525 2.40 19.27 24.51
C LEU A 525 3.49 19.60 23.50
N GLN A 526 3.24 19.31 22.22
CA GLN A 526 4.21 19.54 21.15
C GLN A 526 4.25 21.01 20.68
N GLY A 527 3.14 21.75 20.78
CA GLY A 527 3.09 23.15 20.41
C GLY A 527 3.30 23.40 18.92
N GLY A 528 4.19 24.33 18.59
CA GLY A 528 4.55 24.68 17.22
C GLY A 528 5.65 23.82 16.59
N ILE A 529 6.09 22.76 17.29
CA ILE A 529 7.15 21.87 16.80
C ILE A 529 6.56 20.92 15.76
N PRO A 530 7.14 20.82 14.55
CA PRO A 530 6.63 19.93 13.51
C PRO A 530 6.68 18.45 13.95
N PRO A 531 5.89 17.55 13.32
CA PRO A 531 6.00 16.12 13.55
C PRO A 531 7.44 15.63 13.40
N PHE A 532 7.85 14.76 14.33
CA PHE A 532 9.17 14.17 14.37
C PHE A 532 9.38 13.14 13.25
N ARG A 533 10.63 12.73 13.08
CA ARG A 533 11.02 11.73 12.08
C ARG A 533 10.88 10.30 12.59
N ASP A 534 10.89 10.07 13.90
CA ASP A 534 10.69 8.73 14.46
C ASP A 534 9.94 8.74 15.79
N THR A 535 9.50 7.55 16.22
CA THR A 535 8.80 7.33 17.50
C THR A 535 9.67 7.66 18.72
N TYR A 536 10.99 7.58 18.62
CA TYR A 536 11.91 7.76 19.74
C TYR A 536 12.15 9.25 20.05
N GLN A 537 12.02 10.13 19.06
CA GLN A 537 11.99 11.57 19.26
C GLN A 537 10.75 11.98 20.07
N THR A 538 9.59 11.42 19.74
CA THR A 538 8.35 11.65 20.48
C THR A 538 8.46 11.19 21.94
N SER A 539 9.03 10.00 22.18
CA SER A 539 9.28 9.51 23.54
C SER A 539 10.33 10.34 24.29
N THR A 540 11.36 10.84 23.59
CA THR A 540 12.39 11.71 24.17
C THR A 540 11.80 13.05 24.59
N LEU A 541 10.96 13.67 23.74
CA LEU A 541 10.21 14.88 24.11
C LEU A 541 9.41 14.65 25.39
N TYR A 542 8.65 13.55 25.46
CA TYR A 542 7.88 13.19 26.65
C TYR A 542 8.77 12.98 27.89
N ALA A 543 9.90 12.27 27.75
CA ALA A 543 10.86 12.05 28.84
C ALA A 543 11.48 13.35 29.35
N VAL A 544 11.82 14.29 28.47
CA VAL A 544 12.39 15.59 28.84
C VAL A 544 11.36 16.45 29.59
N LEU A 545 10.11 16.46 29.14
CA LEU A 545 9.02 17.15 29.84
C LEU A 545 8.78 16.59 31.25
N ARG A 546 8.92 15.28 31.42
CA ARG A 546 8.87 14.60 32.74
C ARG A 546 10.09 14.92 33.59
N ALA A 547 11.29 14.91 32.99
CA ALA A 547 12.54 15.19 33.68
C ALA A 547 12.61 16.64 34.16
N LEU A 548 12.07 17.61 33.43
CA LEU A 548 12.08 19.02 33.83
C LEU A 548 10.88 19.40 34.72
N ASP A 549 10.10 18.41 35.20
CA ASP A 549 8.90 18.62 36.02
C ASP A 549 7.84 19.52 35.37
N ALA A 550 7.91 19.74 34.06
CA ALA A 550 6.92 20.46 33.26
C ALA A 550 5.65 19.62 33.08
N LEU A 551 5.79 18.29 33.09
CA LEU A 551 4.71 17.32 33.08
C LEU A 551 4.76 16.46 34.36
N GLN A 552 3.85 16.70 35.29
CA GLN A 552 3.82 16.03 36.60
C GLN A 552 2.65 15.07 36.74
N GLU A 553 2.86 13.95 37.41
CA GLU A 553 1.80 13.01 37.79
C GLU A 553 1.03 13.56 39.00
N THR A 554 -0.30 13.64 38.92
CA THR A 554 -1.13 14.31 39.95
C THR A 554 -2.20 13.40 40.56
N GLY A 555 -2.28 12.14 40.15
CA GLY A 555 -3.22 11.14 40.69
C GLY A 555 -3.88 10.31 39.58
N SER A 556 -5.04 9.71 39.86
CA SER A 556 -5.80 8.92 38.88
C SER A 556 -7.01 9.66 38.32
N CYS A 557 -7.34 9.48 37.04
CA CYS A 557 -8.62 9.91 36.49
C CYS A 557 -9.68 8.80 36.67
N ARG A 558 -10.85 9.16 37.20
CA ARG A 558 -12.00 8.26 37.32
C ARG A 558 -12.91 8.49 36.11
N VAL A 559 -13.11 7.44 35.30
CA VAL A 559 -14.13 7.40 34.25
C VAL A 559 -15.12 6.33 34.68
N GLU A 560 -16.39 6.70 34.89
CA GLU A 560 -17.40 5.86 35.55
C GLU A 560 -17.75 4.56 34.79
N SER A 561 -17.31 4.40 33.54
CA SER A 561 -17.72 3.31 32.65
C SER A 561 -16.68 2.16 32.48
N TYR A 562 -15.48 2.25 33.06
CA TYR A 562 -14.44 1.20 32.99
C TYR A 562 -13.54 1.18 34.25
N GLY A 563 -13.07 0.00 34.67
CA GLY A 563 -11.75 -0.11 35.34
C GLY A 563 -10.65 -0.27 34.27
N PRO A 564 -9.33 -0.12 34.55
CA PRO A 564 -8.61 0.33 35.76
C PRO A 564 -8.41 1.87 35.81
N PHE A 565 -7.69 2.36 36.83
CA PHE A 565 -7.32 3.77 37.03
C PHE A 565 -6.49 4.33 35.86
N LEU A 566 -6.93 5.43 35.24
CA LEU A 566 -6.13 6.20 34.28
C LEU A 566 -5.12 7.05 35.06
N GLU A 567 -3.89 7.23 34.58
CA GLU A 567 -2.92 8.15 35.20
C GLU A 567 -3.23 9.58 34.77
N ARG A 568 -3.25 10.51 35.74
CA ARG A 568 -3.50 11.93 35.51
C ARG A 568 -2.19 12.69 35.49
N TYR A 569 -1.94 13.35 34.36
CA TYR A 569 -0.83 14.23 34.16
C TYR A 569 -1.29 15.68 34.17
N SER A 570 -0.50 16.55 34.78
CA SER A 570 -0.70 17.98 34.69
C SER A 570 0.50 18.61 34.00
N TYR A 571 0.21 19.35 32.93
CA TYR A 571 1.20 20.10 32.18
C TYR A 571 1.09 21.57 32.58
N ARG A 572 2.24 22.17 32.87
CA ARG A 572 2.34 23.61 33.09
C ARG A 572 3.37 24.14 32.09
N LYS A 573 2.91 24.79 31.03
CA LYS A 573 3.82 25.64 30.24
C LYS A 573 3.98 26.98 30.97
N PRO A 574 5.22 27.43 31.21
CA PRO A 574 5.57 28.81 31.55
C PRO A 574 4.66 29.86 30.87
N GLY A 575 4.01 30.72 31.66
CA GLY A 575 3.07 31.73 31.16
C GLY A 575 1.67 31.28 30.68
N SER A 576 1.26 30.02 30.91
CA SER A 576 -0.05 29.50 30.46
C SER A 576 -0.88 28.81 31.54
N SER A 577 -2.19 28.67 31.30
CA SER A 577 -3.09 27.92 32.19
C SER A 577 -2.72 26.44 32.28
N LYS A 578 -2.76 25.87 33.50
CA LYS A 578 -2.48 24.46 33.78
C LYS A 578 -3.46 23.56 33.00
N ALA A 579 -2.93 22.71 32.12
CA ALA A 579 -3.73 21.74 31.36
C ALA A 579 -3.66 20.35 32.02
N MET A 580 -4.80 19.65 32.05
CA MET A 580 -4.90 18.28 32.57
C MET A 580 -4.99 17.29 31.42
N TYR A 581 -4.20 16.23 31.51
CA TYR A 581 -4.16 15.11 30.58
C TYR A 581 -4.46 13.84 31.37
N CYS A 582 -5.22 12.95 30.77
CA CYS A 582 -5.42 11.62 31.34
C CYS A 582 -4.92 10.59 30.35
N GLU A 583 -4.22 9.61 30.88
CA GLU A 583 -3.68 8.51 30.12
C GLU A 583 -4.29 7.22 30.66
N ALA A 584 -5.10 6.55 29.84
CA ALA A 584 -5.20 5.10 29.98
C ALA A 584 -3.79 4.54 29.77
N LYS A 585 -3.40 3.46 30.46
CA LYS A 585 -2.18 2.71 30.09
C LYS A 585 -2.14 2.60 28.56
N TRP A 586 -1.30 3.42 27.93
CA TRP A 586 -1.56 3.95 26.59
C TRP A 586 -1.27 2.85 25.60
N ARG A 587 -2.21 2.53 24.72
CA ARG A 587 -1.98 1.43 23.78
C ARG A 587 -0.95 1.86 22.73
N PRO A 588 -0.03 0.95 22.33
CA PRO A 588 0.80 1.19 21.16
C PRO A 588 -0.02 1.57 19.93
N ARG A 589 0.55 2.42 19.08
CA ARG A 589 -0.06 2.88 17.84
C ARG A 589 0.28 1.93 16.70
N LEU A 590 -0.70 1.72 15.84
CA LEU A 590 -0.55 0.96 14.62
C LEU A 590 -0.67 1.93 13.44
N HIS A 591 0.24 1.81 12.50
CA HIS A 591 0.27 2.62 11.29
C HIS A 591 0.35 1.71 10.07
N GLU A 592 -0.20 2.17 8.96
CA GLU A 592 0.04 1.56 7.66
C GLU A 592 0.66 2.58 6.71
N ILE A 593 1.75 2.18 6.04
CA ILE A 593 2.46 3.09 5.14
C ILE A 593 1.67 3.28 3.86
N GLY A 594 1.12 4.48 3.69
CA GLY A 594 0.47 4.93 2.47
C GLY A 594 1.37 5.81 1.59
N GLN A 595 0.81 6.29 0.49
CA GLN A 595 1.53 7.10 -0.49
C GLN A 595 1.85 8.51 0.00
N ASN A 596 1.02 9.05 0.90
CA ASN A 596 1.18 10.39 1.47
C ASN A 596 1.75 10.37 2.90
N GLY A 597 2.27 9.23 3.35
CA GLY A 597 2.80 9.03 4.70
C GLY A 597 2.09 7.92 5.49
N PRO A 598 2.38 7.82 6.80
CA PRO A 598 1.81 6.79 7.64
C PRO A 598 0.35 7.12 8.03
N VAL A 599 -0.56 6.19 7.78
CA VAL A 599 -1.97 6.30 8.16
C VAL A 599 -2.17 5.63 9.52
N ASP A 600 -2.66 6.37 10.52
CA ASP A 600 -2.97 5.81 11.85
C ASP A 600 -4.21 4.90 11.77
N ILE A 601 -4.00 3.62 12.09
CA ILE A 601 -4.99 2.53 12.11
C ILE A 601 -5.21 1.99 13.54
N SER A 602 -4.71 2.69 14.56
CA SER A 602 -4.93 2.34 15.95
C SER A 602 -6.40 2.49 16.34
N ILE A 603 -6.86 1.62 17.25
CA ILE A 603 -8.21 1.76 17.83
C ILE A 603 -8.17 2.93 18.79
N ALA A 604 -9.02 3.94 18.54
CA ALA A 604 -9.16 5.05 19.47
C ALA A 604 -9.70 4.53 20.82
N ALA A 605 -9.14 5.03 21.91
CA ALA A 605 -9.78 4.88 23.21
C ALA A 605 -11.18 5.53 23.13
N ASP A 606 -12.16 4.91 23.80
CA ASP A 606 -13.59 5.23 23.69
C ASP A 606 -13.86 6.75 23.66
N PRO A 607 -14.65 7.27 22.69
CA PRO A 607 -14.95 8.69 22.54
C PRO A 607 -15.57 9.34 23.79
N SER A 608 -16.07 8.56 24.76
CA SER A 608 -16.53 9.05 26.06
C SER A 608 -15.43 9.69 26.94
N VAL A 609 -14.15 9.50 26.62
CA VAL A 609 -13.02 10.18 27.30
C VAL A 609 -12.88 11.65 26.88
N GLN A 610 -13.54 12.07 25.79
CA GLN A 610 -13.46 13.43 25.23
C GLN A 610 -14.36 14.45 25.96
N ASN A 611 -14.31 14.49 27.30
CA ASN A 611 -14.80 15.65 28.03
C ASN A 611 -13.78 16.80 27.86
N ALA A 612 -14.23 18.03 27.59
CA ALA A 612 -13.37 19.18 27.28
C ALA A 612 -12.27 19.49 28.32
N ALA A 613 -12.38 18.97 29.55
CA ALA A 613 -11.41 19.12 30.63
C ALA A 613 -10.24 18.12 30.58
N ILE A 614 -10.33 17.03 29.83
CA ILE A 614 -9.37 15.92 29.81
C ILE A 614 -8.90 15.66 28.38
N GLN A 615 -7.59 15.72 28.13
CA GLN A 615 -7.01 15.50 26.81
C GLN A 615 -6.13 14.24 26.78
N PRO A 616 -6.10 13.50 25.65
CA PRO A 616 -5.20 12.37 25.46
C PRO A 616 -3.75 12.84 25.25
N LEU A 617 -2.78 11.98 25.59
CA LEU A 617 -1.35 12.25 25.41
C LEU A 617 -0.94 12.33 23.93
N HIS A 618 -1.57 11.52 23.08
CA HIS A 618 -1.30 11.42 21.65
C HIS A 618 -2.19 12.34 20.82
N GLN A 619 -1.82 12.51 19.54
CA GLN A 619 -2.70 13.10 18.56
C GLN A 619 -4.01 12.31 18.44
N LEU A 620 -5.10 13.06 18.24
CA LEU A 620 -6.42 12.50 18.03
C LEU A 620 -6.49 11.97 16.60
N ARG A 621 -6.79 10.68 16.46
CA ARG A 621 -7.23 10.12 15.19
C ARG A 621 -8.51 10.84 14.78
N PRO A 622 -8.68 11.22 13.49
CA PRO A 622 -9.97 11.67 13.00
C PRO A 622 -11.04 10.64 13.38
N PRO A 623 -12.17 11.05 13.97
CA PRO A 623 -13.18 10.10 14.42
C PRO A 623 -13.69 9.27 13.25
N ALA A 624 -13.95 7.97 13.48
CA ALA A 624 -14.64 7.15 12.50
C ALA A 624 -15.89 7.86 11.97
N VAL A 625 -16.11 7.73 10.66
CA VAL A 625 -17.24 8.38 9.98
C VAL A 625 -18.54 7.84 10.57
N SER A 626 -19.25 8.64 11.37
CA SER A 626 -20.54 8.21 11.93
C SER A 626 -21.60 8.02 10.84
N ALA A 627 -22.64 7.22 11.11
CA ALA A 627 -23.74 7.05 10.17
C ALA A 627 -24.44 8.38 9.81
N ALA A 628 -24.52 9.33 10.77
CA ALA A 628 -25.05 10.67 10.51
C ALA A 628 -24.14 11.45 9.56
N THR A 629 -22.83 11.40 9.81
CA THR A 629 -21.81 12.04 8.96
C THR A 629 -21.84 11.45 7.55
N ALA A 630 -21.88 10.13 7.40
CA ALA A 630 -21.97 9.45 6.10
C ALA A 630 -23.23 9.85 5.33
N ARG A 631 -24.38 9.93 6.01
CA ARG A 631 -25.65 10.42 5.44
C ARG A 631 -25.54 11.86 4.92
N TRP A 632 -24.91 12.75 5.70
CA TRP A 632 -24.66 14.13 5.28
C TRP A 632 -23.78 14.21 4.04
N HIS A 633 -22.68 13.44 3.98
CA HIS A 633 -21.82 13.39 2.81
C HIS A 633 -22.54 12.83 1.57
N LEU A 634 -23.39 11.81 1.75
CA LEU A 634 -24.23 11.31 0.67
C LEU A 634 -25.21 12.37 0.15
N MET A 635 -25.85 13.15 1.04
CA MET A 635 -26.73 14.25 0.64
C MET A 635 -25.98 15.32 -0.14
N LEU A 636 -24.79 15.73 0.32
CA LEU A 636 -23.95 16.69 -0.40
C LEU A 636 -23.54 16.18 -1.78
N PHE A 637 -23.15 14.90 -1.88
CA PHE A 637 -22.81 14.27 -3.14
C PHE A 637 -24.00 14.24 -4.11
N LEU A 638 -25.19 13.85 -3.64
CA LEU A 638 -26.41 13.86 -4.45
C LEU A 638 -26.79 15.28 -4.88
N ALA A 639 -26.66 16.28 -4.00
CA ALA A 639 -26.90 17.68 -4.32
C ALA A 639 -25.91 18.17 -5.40
N ALA A 640 -24.63 17.83 -5.28
CA ALA A 640 -23.61 18.15 -6.27
C ALA A 640 -23.89 17.49 -7.63
N LEU A 641 -24.37 16.24 -7.65
CA LEU A 641 -24.80 15.57 -8.89
C LEU A 641 -26.00 16.28 -9.52
N VAL A 642 -26.98 16.71 -8.73
CA VAL A 642 -28.14 17.46 -9.22
C VAL A 642 -27.71 18.81 -9.81
N VAL A 643 -26.87 19.57 -9.09
CA VAL A 643 -26.32 20.85 -9.57
C VAL A 643 -25.51 20.64 -10.85
N GLY A 644 -24.63 19.64 -10.88
CA GLY A 644 -23.86 19.28 -12.07
C GLY A 644 -24.75 18.91 -13.25
N TRP A 645 -25.82 18.14 -13.01
CA TRP A 645 -26.78 17.80 -14.06
C TRP A 645 -27.50 19.02 -14.60
N ILE A 646 -27.93 19.95 -13.73
CA ILE A 646 -28.57 21.22 -14.12
C ILE A 646 -27.63 22.07 -14.98
N LEU A 647 -26.36 22.18 -14.58
CA LEU A 647 -25.34 22.92 -15.34
C LEU A 647 -25.04 22.28 -16.69
N LEU A 648 -25.19 20.96 -16.83
CA LEU A 648 -25.00 20.25 -18.10
C LEU A 648 -26.18 20.41 -19.07
N ILE A 649 -27.37 20.80 -18.61
CA ILE A 649 -28.55 21.01 -19.48
C ILE A 649 -28.27 22.05 -20.59
N PRO A 650 -27.78 23.28 -20.30
CA PRO A 650 -27.45 24.24 -21.36
C PRO A 650 -26.18 23.86 -22.13
N ALA A 651 -25.24 23.15 -21.50
CA ALA A 651 -23.93 22.84 -22.10
C ALA A 651 -23.97 21.67 -23.10
N SER A 652 -24.95 20.76 -23.01
CA SER A 652 -25.02 19.57 -23.85
C SER A 652 -26.42 19.36 -24.42
N GLN A 653 -26.51 19.38 -25.76
CA GLN A 653 -27.75 19.05 -26.48
C GLN A 653 -28.25 17.65 -26.16
N THR A 654 -27.34 16.70 -25.91
CA THR A 654 -27.69 15.32 -25.56
C THR A 654 -28.35 15.27 -24.19
N VAL A 655 -27.80 15.98 -23.19
CA VAL A 655 -28.36 16.05 -21.83
C VAL A 655 -29.71 16.75 -21.82
N TYR A 656 -29.85 17.87 -22.55
CA TYR A 656 -31.14 18.55 -22.71
C TYR A 656 -32.21 17.64 -23.32
N GLN A 657 -31.88 16.97 -24.44
CA GLN A 657 -32.81 16.04 -25.10
C GLN A 657 -33.19 14.88 -24.19
N TRP A 658 -32.24 14.33 -23.44
CA TRP A 658 -32.50 13.25 -22.49
C TRP A 658 -33.42 13.71 -21.35
N THR A 659 -33.12 14.86 -20.75
CA THR A 659 -33.90 15.45 -19.65
C THR A 659 -35.33 15.76 -20.11
N ARG A 660 -35.48 16.35 -21.30
CA ARG A 660 -36.79 16.59 -21.92
C ARG A 660 -37.53 15.28 -22.19
N HIS A 661 -36.86 14.26 -22.72
CA HIS A 661 -37.48 12.97 -23.02
C HIS A 661 -37.95 12.26 -21.74
N VAL A 662 -37.15 12.24 -20.68
CA VAL A 662 -37.53 11.69 -19.38
C VAL A 662 -38.72 12.46 -18.79
N CYS A 663 -38.66 13.80 -18.78
CA CYS A 663 -39.74 14.64 -18.28
C CYS A 663 -41.06 14.38 -19.03
N MET A 664 -41.01 14.39 -20.37
CA MET A 664 -42.18 14.10 -21.21
C MET A 664 -42.68 12.66 -21.03
N THR A 665 -41.79 11.69 -20.82
CA THR A 665 -42.18 10.28 -20.60
C THR A 665 -42.87 10.09 -19.25
N VAL A 666 -42.37 10.74 -18.19
CA VAL A 666 -43.00 10.73 -16.86
C VAL A 666 -44.37 11.41 -16.91
N MET A 667 -44.48 12.53 -17.63
CA MET A 667 -45.73 13.28 -17.78
C MET A 667 -46.77 12.55 -18.64
N ASN A 668 -46.34 11.86 -19.70
CA ASN A 668 -47.22 11.12 -20.61
C ASN A 668 -47.58 9.71 -20.13
N ARG A 669 -46.82 9.13 -19.17
CA ARG A 669 -47.09 7.81 -18.56
C ARG A 669 -46.95 7.88 -17.04
N PRO A 670 -47.92 8.52 -16.33
CA PRO A 670 -47.80 8.78 -14.90
C PRO A 670 -47.66 7.51 -14.06
N ARG A 671 -48.33 6.41 -14.43
CA ARG A 671 -48.22 5.12 -13.72
C ARG A 671 -46.82 4.51 -13.79
N ALA A 672 -46.15 4.62 -14.94
CA ALA A 672 -44.77 4.13 -15.12
C ALA A 672 -43.77 5.07 -14.43
N GLY A 673 -43.99 6.38 -14.50
CA GLY A 673 -43.19 7.39 -13.79
C GLY A 673 -43.24 7.21 -12.27
N ILE A 674 -44.44 6.99 -11.69
CA ILE A 674 -44.62 6.69 -10.26
C ILE A 674 -43.86 5.42 -9.88
N GLY A 675 -43.93 4.36 -10.70
CA GLY A 675 -43.19 3.12 -10.45
C GLY A 675 -41.66 3.33 -10.39
N VAL A 676 -41.10 4.14 -11.29
CA VAL A 676 -39.68 4.48 -11.30
C VAL A 676 -39.29 5.31 -10.07
N LEU A 677 -40.10 6.31 -9.72
CA LEU A 677 -39.89 7.13 -8.52
C LEU A 677 -39.92 6.28 -7.23
N LEU A 678 -40.89 5.36 -7.12
CA LEU A 678 -40.98 4.43 -5.99
C LEU A 678 -39.75 3.49 -5.94
N ALA A 679 -39.24 3.04 -7.07
CA ALA A 679 -38.03 2.22 -7.12
C ALA A 679 -36.79 3.00 -6.65
N PHE A 680 -36.61 4.24 -7.12
CA PHE A 680 -35.52 5.11 -6.64
C PHE A 680 -35.66 5.46 -5.15
N ALA A 681 -36.88 5.73 -4.68
CA ALA A 681 -37.15 5.97 -3.28
C ALA A 681 -36.85 4.72 -2.42
N ALA A 682 -37.21 3.52 -2.89
CA ALA A 682 -36.90 2.27 -2.20
C ALA A 682 -35.39 2.00 -2.14
N ILE A 683 -34.66 2.22 -3.24
CA ILE A 683 -33.19 2.11 -3.26
C ILE A 683 -32.56 3.14 -2.31
N GLY A 684 -33.03 4.39 -2.36
CA GLY A 684 -32.59 5.45 -1.46
C GLY A 684 -32.83 5.10 0.00
N ALA A 685 -34.01 4.57 0.34
CA ALA A 685 -34.36 4.11 1.68
C ALA A 685 -33.48 2.93 2.13
N PHE A 686 -33.23 1.96 1.26
CA PHE A 686 -32.32 0.84 1.54
C PHE A 686 -30.90 1.34 1.84
N VAL A 687 -30.36 2.25 1.03
CA VAL A 687 -29.04 2.84 1.26
C VAL A 687 -29.00 3.60 2.58
N TRP A 688 -30.03 4.42 2.84
CA TRP A 688 -30.11 5.29 4.02
C TRP A 688 -30.25 4.56 5.36
N TRP A 689 -31.12 3.54 5.38
CA TRP A 689 -31.51 2.84 6.61
C TRP A 689 -30.76 1.53 6.84
N LEU A 690 -30.28 0.86 5.80
CA LEU A 690 -29.60 -0.43 5.92
C LEU A 690 -28.12 -0.37 5.53
N ALA A 691 -27.80 0.16 4.35
CA ALA A 691 -26.43 0.11 3.84
C ALA A 691 -25.45 1.00 4.62
N ILE A 692 -25.80 2.27 4.86
CA ILE A 692 -24.91 3.21 5.58
C ILE A 692 -24.61 2.72 7.01
N PRO A 693 -25.60 2.35 7.85
CA PRO A 693 -25.32 1.83 9.19
C PRO A 693 -24.43 0.57 9.16
N TYR A 694 -24.63 -0.31 8.18
CA TYR A 694 -23.80 -1.51 8.02
C TYR A 694 -22.35 -1.18 7.62
N LEU A 695 -22.16 -0.25 6.67
CA LEU A 695 -20.82 0.16 6.20
C LEU A 695 -19.97 0.83 7.29
N VAL A 696 -20.61 1.43 8.29
CA VAL A 696 -19.96 2.12 9.41
C VAL A 696 -19.85 1.23 10.65
N LEU A 697 -20.42 0.02 10.64
CA LEU A 697 -20.54 -0.83 11.83
C LEU A 697 -19.20 -1.16 12.50
N ASP A 698 -18.15 -1.37 11.70
CA ASP A 698 -16.81 -1.69 12.22
C ASP A 698 -16.11 -0.48 12.85
N GLY A 699 -16.58 0.76 12.61
CA GLY A 699 -16.02 1.99 13.17
C GLY A 699 -14.50 2.08 12.99
N ASP A 700 -13.77 2.28 14.09
CA ASP A 700 -12.31 2.37 14.09
C ASP A 700 -11.59 1.04 13.81
N LYS A 701 -12.29 -0.10 13.91
CA LYS A 701 -11.75 -1.45 13.65
C LYS A 701 -11.75 -1.81 12.16
N GLY A 702 -12.49 -1.07 11.34
CA GLY A 702 -12.64 -1.30 9.91
C GLY A 702 -11.57 -0.63 9.04
N GLU A 703 -11.79 -0.64 7.74
CA GLU A 703 -10.93 0.05 6.76
C GLU A 703 -11.02 1.58 6.87
N PRO A 704 -9.89 2.31 6.89
CA PRO A 704 -9.92 3.76 6.82
C PRO A 704 -10.54 4.22 5.49
N PHE A 705 -11.38 5.24 5.55
CA PHE A 705 -11.97 5.88 4.36
C PHE A 705 -10.96 6.85 3.73
N SER A 706 -9.96 6.31 3.06
CA SER A 706 -9.02 7.08 2.22
C SER A 706 -9.20 6.73 0.75
N MET A 707 -9.18 7.74 -0.12
CA MET A 707 -9.34 7.54 -1.57
C MET A 707 -8.01 7.41 -2.33
N PHE A 708 -6.93 8.01 -1.80
CA PHE A 708 -5.68 8.22 -2.54
C PHE A 708 -4.42 7.86 -1.75
N ASP A 709 -4.54 7.41 -0.50
CA ASP A 709 -3.36 7.02 0.28
C ASP A 709 -2.84 5.62 -0.08
N GLY A 710 -3.55 4.86 -0.92
CA GLY A 710 -3.10 3.53 -1.37
C GLY A 710 -3.21 2.43 -0.30
N VAL A 711 -4.01 2.65 0.74
CA VAL A 711 -4.16 1.80 1.94
C VAL A 711 -5.60 1.27 2.11
N SER A 712 -6.52 1.71 1.25
CA SER A 712 -7.95 1.46 1.44
C SER A 712 -8.55 0.73 0.25
N ILE A 713 -9.37 -0.26 0.56
CA ILE A 713 -10.11 -1.03 -0.44
C ILE A 713 -11.33 -0.27 -1.01
N TRP A 714 -11.79 0.79 -0.34
CA TRP A 714 -13.05 1.48 -0.67
C TRP A 714 -13.11 2.05 -2.09
N PRO A 715 -12.06 2.69 -2.64
CA PRO A 715 -12.03 3.15 -4.05
C PRO A 715 -12.28 2.02 -5.04
N SER A 716 -11.65 0.86 -4.81
CA SER A 716 -11.87 -0.34 -5.63
C SER A 716 -13.32 -0.83 -5.54
N GLN A 717 -13.95 -0.75 -4.35
CA GLN A 717 -15.36 -1.12 -4.19
C GLN A 717 -16.30 -0.15 -4.91
N VAL A 718 -16.00 1.15 -4.94
CA VAL A 718 -16.78 2.14 -5.69
C VAL A 718 -16.75 1.82 -7.19
N LEU A 719 -15.56 1.52 -7.74
CA LEU A 719 -15.41 1.14 -9.15
C LEU A 719 -16.16 -0.17 -9.47
N ARG A 720 -16.11 -1.17 -8.59
CA ARG A 720 -16.86 -2.43 -8.75
C ARG A 720 -18.37 -2.23 -8.66
N GLY A 721 -18.82 -1.37 -7.74
CA GLY A 721 -20.22 -0.95 -7.67
C GLY A 721 -20.69 -0.31 -8.97
N LEU A 722 -19.87 0.55 -9.57
CA LEU A 722 -20.14 1.15 -10.88
C LEU A 722 -20.23 0.07 -11.98
N VAL A 723 -19.34 -0.93 -11.98
CA VAL A 723 -19.40 -2.07 -12.92
C VAL A 723 -20.71 -2.85 -12.79
N VAL A 724 -21.18 -3.13 -11.58
CA VAL A 724 -22.46 -3.82 -11.34
C VAL A 724 -23.63 -3.04 -11.94
N VAL A 725 -23.68 -1.73 -11.67
CA VAL A 725 -24.74 -0.85 -12.20
C VAL A 725 -24.68 -0.77 -13.72
N LEU A 726 -23.49 -0.53 -14.30
CA LEU A 726 -23.31 -0.46 -15.75
C LEU A 726 -23.61 -1.78 -16.45
N ALA A 727 -23.26 -2.93 -15.87
CA ALA A 727 -23.59 -4.23 -16.43
C ALA A 727 -25.11 -4.41 -16.55
N ALA A 728 -25.87 -4.09 -15.50
CA ALA A 728 -27.34 -4.14 -15.54
C ALA A 728 -27.92 -3.18 -16.60
N LEU A 729 -27.40 -1.94 -16.68
CA LEU A 729 -27.81 -0.95 -17.66
C LEU A 729 -27.48 -1.39 -19.10
N PHE A 730 -26.30 -1.96 -19.34
CA PHE A 730 -25.89 -2.46 -20.65
C PHE A 730 -26.74 -3.63 -21.10
N ILE A 731 -27.06 -4.57 -20.20
CA ILE A 731 -27.98 -5.68 -20.52
C ILE A 731 -29.36 -5.14 -20.92
N GLY A 732 -29.93 -4.23 -20.13
CA GLY A 732 -31.22 -3.60 -20.43
C GLY A 732 -31.19 -2.79 -21.74
N ARG A 733 -30.09 -2.09 -22.01
CA ARG A 733 -29.89 -1.30 -23.23
C ARG A 733 -29.73 -2.18 -24.47
N ILE A 734 -28.94 -3.26 -24.38
CA ILE A 734 -28.83 -4.27 -25.44
C ILE A 734 -30.23 -4.78 -25.74
N TRP A 735 -31.01 -5.17 -24.73
CA TRP A 735 -32.36 -5.66 -24.95
C TRP A 735 -33.29 -4.70 -25.68
N SER A 736 -33.39 -3.46 -25.22
CA SER A 736 -34.26 -2.45 -25.85
C SER A 736 -33.83 -2.20 -27.30
N ARG A 737 -32.52 -1.98 -27.49
CA ARG A 737 -31.98 -1.67 -28.81
C ARG A 737 -32.07 -2.82 -29.79
N LEU A 738 -31.91 -4.07 -29.37
CA LEU A 738 -32.09 -5.22 -30.26
C LEU A 738 -33.53 -5.27 -30.79
N ARG A 739 -34.54 -5.06 -29.93
CA ARG A 739 -35.95 -5.05 -30.35
C ARG A 739 -36.29 -3.90 -31.29
N GLU A 740 -35.83 -2.70 -30.96
CA GLU A 740 -36.00 -1.52 -31.81
C GLU A 740 -35.32 -1.73 -33.16
N THR A 741 -34.09 -2.26 -33.16
CA THR A 741 -33.34 -2.57 -34.39
C THR A 741 -34.05 -3.61 -35.24
N SER A 742 -34.54 -4.71 -34.66
CA SER A 742 -35.29 -5.71 -35.42
C SER A 742 -36.54 -5.11 -36.06
N ARG A 743 -37.29 -4.27 -35.34
CA ARG A 743 -38.49 -3.61 -35.89
C ARG A 743 -38.16 -2.62 -37.01
N ASP A 744 -37.17 -1.76 -36.79
CA ASP A 744 -36.77 -0.75 -37.78
C ASP A 744 -36.28 -1.40 -39.06
N VAL A 745 -35.42 -2.41 -38.94
CA VAL A 745 -34.88 -3.16 -40.09
C VAL A 745 -36.01 -3.93 -40.81
N GLU A 746 -36.95 -4.52 -40.08
CA GLU A 746 -38.10 -5.20 -40.66
C GLU A 746 -39.04 -4.25 -41.41
N HIS A 747 -39.17 -2.99 -40.95
CA HIS A 747 -39.93 -1.95 -41.66
C HIS A 747 -39.20 -1.41 -42.89
N GLU A 748 -37.91 -1.11 -42.77
CA GLU A 748 -37.07 -0.54 -43.85
C GLU A 748 -36.88 -1.53 -45.01
N PHE A 749 -36.75 -2.83 -44.70
CA PHE A 749 -36.53 -3.90 -45.69
C PHE A 749 -37.74 -4.86 -45.78
N ALA A 750 -38.96 -4.35 -45.58
CA ALA A 750 -40.18 -5.15 -45.56
C ALA A 750 -40.38 -6.00 -46.83
N GLN A 751 -39.97 -5.48 -47.99
CA GLN A 751 -40.04 -6.19 -49.28
C GLN A 751 -39.21 -7.48 -49.30
N LEU A 752 -38.05 -7.49 -48.62
CA LEU A 752 -37.15 -8.64 -48.50
C LEU A 752 -37.56 -9.57 -47.34
N LEU A 753 -38.01 -9.01 -46.23
CA LEU A 753 -38.13 -9.72 -44.95
C LEU A 753 -39.55 -10.22 -44.63
N ARG A 754 -40.60 -9.70 -45.30
CA ARG A 754 -41.99 -10.15 -45.05
C ARG A 754 -42.47 -11.27 -45.98
N GLY A 755 -41.81 -11.46 -47.14
CA GLY A 755 -42.24 -12.40 -48.17
C GLY A 755 -43.60 -12.03 -48.78
N ALA A 756 -43.78 -12.28 -50.08
CA ALA A 756 -45.09 -12.18 -50.72
C ALA A 756 -46.03 -13.22 -50.10
N ARG A 757 -46.79 -12.84 -49.08
CA ARG A 757 -47.94 -13.61 -48.62
C ARG A 757 -48.94 -13.57 -49.78
N LEU A 758 -48.92 -14.62 -50.59
CA LEU A 758 -49.85 -14.88 -51.68
C LEU A 758 -51.28 -14.56 -51.21
N GLU A 759 -51.82 -13.48 -51.75
CA GLU A 759 -53.21 -13.45 -52.18
C GLU A 759 -53.43 -14.69 -53.06
N ASN A 760 -53.91 -15.77 -52.47
CA ASN A 760 -54.78 -16.78 -53.11
C ASN A 760 -55.26 -17.75 -52.03
N GLY A 761 -56.58 -17.73 -51.81
CA GLY A 761 -57.21 -18.20 -50.59
C GLY A 761 -57.47 -19.70 -50.47
N SER A 762 -57.96 -20.08 -49.29
CA SER A 762 -59.20 -20.86 -49.15
C SER A 762 -59.60 -20.98 -47.68
N ALA A 763 -60.89 -20.68 -47.47
CA ALA A 763 -61.81 -21.19 -46.45
C ALA A 763 -61.61 -20.82 -44.97
N ASP A 764 -62.60 -20.07 -44.48
CA ASP A 764 -63.14 -20.09 -43.11
C ASP A 764 -63.05 -21.47 -42.44
N GLN A 765 -62.53 -21.50 -41.20
CA GLN A 765 -63.12 -22.31 -40.14
C GLN A 765 -63.06 -21.57 -38.79
N PRO A 766 -64.08 -21.71 -37.94
CA PRO A 766 -64.38 -20.77 -36.87
C PRO A 766 -63.57 -21.00 -35.60
N LEU A 767 -63.51 -19.92 -34.81
CA LEU A 767 -63.02 -19.82 -33.44
C LEU A 767 -63.48 -20.97 -32.54
N GLU A 768 -62.58 -21.90 -32.22
CA GLU A 768 -62.77 -22.87 -31.14
C GLU A 768 -61.95 -22.47 -29.90
N LYS A 769 -62.63 -22.53 -28.76
CA LYS A 769 -62.25 -21.99 -27.46
C LYS A 769 -60.95 -22.60 -26.93
N ARG A 770 -60.04 -21.71 -26.57
CA ARG A 770 -58.77 -21.95 -25.88
C ARG A 770 -59.01 -22.50 -24.46
N THR A 771 -58.88 -23.81 -24.28
CA THR A 771 -58.80 -24.47 -22.97
C THR A 771 -57.51 -25.29 -22.83
N GLU A 772 -56.92 -25.16 -21.64
CA GLU A 772 -55.86 -25.92 -20.95
C GLU A 772 -54.77 -26.65 -21.77
N THR A 773 -53.54 -26.15 -21.61
CA THR A 773 -52.33 -26.73 -22.22
C THR A 773 -51.68 -27.76 -21.29
N SER A 774 -51.65 -29.02 -21.73
CA SER A 774 -51.10 -30.16 -20.99
C SER A 774 -49.56 -30.23 -20.99
N PHE A 775 -49.01 -30.83 -19.92
CA PHE A 775 -47.58 -31.03 -19.64
C PHE A 775 -46.81 -31.72 -20.80
N ARG A 776 -47.46 -32.64 -21.53
CA ARG A 776 -46.88 -33.33 -22.69
C ARG A 776 -46.52 -32.39 -23.84
N MET A 777 -47.30 -31.33 -24.04
CA MET A 777 -47.02 -30.33 -25.08
C MET A 777 -45.91 -29.35 -24.67
N ARG A 778 -45.70 -29.13 -23.35
CA ARG A 778 -44.49 -28.46 -22.82
C ARG A 778 -43.25 -29.34 -22.98
N LEU A 779 -43.37 -30.65 -22.79
CA LEU A 779 -42.28 -31.61 -22.99
C LEU A 779 -41.91 -31.78 -24.48
N ALA A 780 -42.89 -31.81 -25.39
CA ALA A 780 -42.63 -31.85 -26.84
C ALA A 780 -41.97 -30.55 -27.35
N ARG A 781 -42.38 -29.40 -26.79
CA ARG A 781 -41.73 -28.10 -27.03
C ARG A 781 -40.33 -28.03 -26.40
N TRP A 782 -40.08 -28.79 -25.34
CA TRP A 782 -38.76 -28.99 -24.75
C TRP A 782 -37.87 -29.92 -25.59
N CYS A 783 -38.39 -30.96 -26.27
CA CYS A 783 -37.61 -31.75 -27.24
C CYS A 783 -37.29 -31.00 -28.54
N MET A 784 -38.17 -30.11 -29.02
CA MET A 784 -37.85 -29.19 -30.12
C MET A 784 -36.82 -28.10 -29.75
N SER A 785 -36.42 -28.01 -28.48
CA SER A 785 -35.46 -27.00 -28.00
C SER A 785 -34.02 -27.24 -28.46
N ASP A 786 -33.64 -28.46 -28.84
CA ASP A 786 -32.28 -28.74 -29.32
C ASP A 786 -31.98 -28.06 -30.68
N ARG A 787 -32.99 -27.83 -31.52
CA ARG A 787 -32.84 -27.06 -32.78
C ARG A 787 -32.63 -25.56 -32.54
N LEU A 788 -33.21 -24.99 -31.48
CA LEU A 788 -33.17 -23.56 -31.17
C LEU A 788 -32.02 -23.16 -30.23
N ARG A 789 -31.40 -24.14 -29.54
CA ARG A 789 -30.31 -23.93 -28.57
C ARG A 789 -28.93 -23.74 -29.20
N SER A 790 -28.65 -24.34 -30.35
CA SER A 790 -27.32 -24.30 -30.97
C SER A 790 -27.24 -23.24 -32.08
N VAL A 791 -26.38 -22.22 -31.87
CA VAL A 791 -26.03 -21.24 -32.92
C VAL A 791 -25.16 -21.89 -33.99
N SER A 792 -24.22 -22.76 -33.59
CA SER A 792 -23.35 -23.50 -34.51
C SER A 792 -24.13 -24.50 -35.35
N GLY A 793 -25.08 -25.22 -34.75
CA GLY A 793 -25.97 -26.13 -35.45
C GLY A 793 -26.84 -25.40 -36.48
N TRP A 794 -27.30 -24.18 -36.17
CA TRP A 794 -27.96 -23.34 -37.16
C TRP A 794 -27.01 -22.87 -38.23
N ALA A 795 -25.82 -22.35 -37.90
CA ALA A 795 -24.84 -21.90 -38.89
C ALA A 795 -24.43 -23.02 -39.89
N LEU A 796 -24.40 -24.28 -39.43
CA LEU A 796 -24.06 -25.46 -40.25
C LEU A 796 -25.23 -26.01 -41.07
N ASP A 797 -26.47 -25.63 -40.76
CA ASP A 797 -27.67 -26.07 -41.47
C ASP A 797 -27.68 -25.51 -42.91
N ARG A 798 -27.56 -26.42 -43.90
CA ARG A 798 -27.43 -26.12 -45.34
C ARG A 798 -28.77 -26.07 -46.08
N VAL A 799 -29.91 -26.18 -45.38
CA VAL A 799 -31.24 -26.12 -46.02
C VAL A 799 -31.44 -24.73 -46.65
N PRO A 800 -31.73 -24.65 -47.97
CA PRO A 800 -32.10 -23.37 -48.61
C PRO A 800 -33.42 -22.87 -47.99
N LYS A 801 -33.45 -21.63 -47.54
CA LYS A 801 -34.64 -20.97 -46.98
C LYS A 801 -34.73 -19.56 -47.52
N GLU A 802 -35.97 -19.10 -47.73
CA GLU A 802 -36.23 -17.72 -48.14
C GLU A 802 -35.75 -16.71 -47.08
N PRO A 803 -35.37 -15.47 -47.47
CA PRO A 803 -34.92 -14.43 -46.54
C PRO A 803 -35.91 -14.15 -45.40
N ALA A 804 -37.22 -14.19 -45.68
CA ALA A 804 -38.27 -13.99 -44.68
C ALA A 804 -38.29 -15.09 -43.59
N GLN A 805 -38.10 -16.35 -43.99
CA GLN A 805 -38.02 -17.47 -43.05
C GLN A 805 -36.73 -17.42 -42.23
N LEU A 806 -35.61 -17.04 -42.85
CA LEU A 806 -34.33 -16.82 -42.16
C LEU A 806 -34.42 -15.70 -41.11
N TRP A 807 -35.15 -14.62 -41.42
CA TRP A 807 -35.38 -13.51 -40.50
C TRP A 807 -36.29 -13.89 -39.31
N ALA A 808 -37.34 -14.67 -39.57
CA ALA A 808 -38.20 -15.22 -38.51
C ALA A 808 -37.41 -16.12 -37.55
N GLU A 809 -36.54 -16.99 -38.07
CA GLU A 809 -35.67 -17.83 -37.23
C GLU A 809 -34.63 -17.01 -36.45
N TYR A 810 -34.04 -15.98 -37.08
CA TYR A 810 -33.10 -15.08 -36.42
C TYR A 810 -33.76 -14.35 -35.25
N THR A 811 -34.93 -13.73 -35.48
CA THR A 811 -35.68 -12.99 -34.46
C THR A 811 -36.21 -13.88 -33.34
N GLU A 812 -36.64 -15.10 -33.64
CA GLU A 812 -37.07 -16.08 -32.63
C GLU A 812 -35.89 -16.50 -31.73
N ARG A 813 -34.73 -16.80 -32.30
CA ARG A 813 -33.51 -17.18 -31.54
C ARG A 813 -32.93 -16.05 -30.72
N MET A 814 -33.17 -14.81 -31.14
CA MET A 814 -32.79 -13.58 -30.48
C MET A 814 -33.73 -13.24 -29.30
N ALA A 815 -34.87 -13.91 -29.18
CA ALA A 815 -35.76 -13.73 -28.05
C ALA A 815 -35.08 -14.13 -26.74
N TRP A 816 -35.40 -13.38 -25.68
CA TRP A 816 -34.77 -13.49 -24.36
C TRP A 816 -34.74 -14.87 -23.71
N PRO A 817 -35.78 -15.73 -23.78
CA PRO A 817 -35.69 -17.04 -23.16
C PRO A 817 -34.59 -17.90 -23.77
N TYR A 818 -34.38 -17.81 -25.09
CA TYR A 818 -33.36 -18.58 -25.81
C TYR A 818 -31.98 -17.96 -25.67
N LEU A 819 -31.87 -16.63 -25.81
CA LEU A 819 -30.64 -15.88 -25.57
C LEU A 819 -30.12 -16.09 -24.14
N GLY A 820 -31.00 -15.90 -23.15
CA GLY A 820 -30.68 -16.06 -21.73
C GLY A 820 -30.18 -17.47 -21.42
N GLN A 821 -30.83 -18.51 -21.94
CA GLN A 821 -30.39 -19.89 -21.71
C GLN A 821 -28.97 -20.15 -22.26
N ARG A 822 -28.67 -19.72 -23.49
CA ARG A 822 -27.33 -19.89 -24.10
C ARG A 822 -26.26 -19.12 -23.34
N VAL A 823 -26.54 -17.86 -23.01
CA VAL A 823 -25.62 -16.97 -22.29
C VAL A 823 -25.32 -17.51 -20.90
N VAL A 824 -26.33 -17.92 -20.14
CA VAL A 824 -26.15 -18.46 -18.78
C VAL A 824 -25.36 -19.77 -18.83
N ALA A 825 -25.63 -20.65 -19.79
CA ALA A 825 -24.89 -21.91 -19.93
C ALA A 825 -23.39 -21.68 -20.20
N TRP A 826 -23.05 -20.84 -21.19
CA TRP A 826 -21.65 -20.53 -21.49
C TRP A 826 -20.96 -19.72 -20.39
N SER A 827 -21.69 -18.81 -19.74
CA SER A 827 -21.17 -18.08 -18.58
C SER A 827 -20.85 -19.03 -17.44
N ALA A 828 -21.71 -19.99 -17.13
CA ALA A 828 -21.47 -20.99 -16.08
C ALA A 828 -20.23 -21.86 -16.37
N ILE A 829 -20.03 -22.25 -17.64
CA ILE A 829 -18.82 -22.98 -18.08
C ILE A 829 -17.57 -22.09 -17.91
N PHE A 830 -17.64 -20.82 -18.32
CA PHE A 830 -16.54 -19.88 -18.15
C PHE A 830 -16.19 -19.66 -16.67
N PHE A 831 -17.20 -19.53 -15.81
CA PHE A 831 -17.01 -19.46 -14.36
C PHE A 831 -16.34 -20.72 -13.81
N LEU A 832 -16.79 -21.91 -14.22
CA LEU A 832 -16.20 -23.17 -13.79
C LEU A 832 -14.72 -23.25 -14.19
N ILE A 833 -14.41 -22.97 -15.47
CA ILE A 833 -13.02 -22.94 -15.96
C ILE A 833 -12.19 -21.91 -15.18
N GLY A 834 -12.73 -20.70 -14.97
CA GLY A 834 -12.07 -19.66 -14.19
C GLY A 834 -11.78 -20.12 -12.76
N THR A 835 -12.73 -20.77 -12.09
CA THR A 835 -12.51 -21.30 -10.73
C THR A 835 -11.46 -22.41 -10.68
N VAL A 836 -11.39 -23.26 -11.70
CA VAL A 836 -10.37 -24.31 -11.83
C VAL A 836 -8.99 -23.71 -12.08
N VAL A 837 -8.87 -22.76 -13.03
CA VAL A 837 -7.62 -22.06 -13.33
C VAL A 837 -7.09 -21.33 -12.10
N MET A 838 -7.95 -20.64 -11.36
CA MET A 838 -7.57 -19.97 -10.10
C MET A 838 -7.22 -20.97 -8.99
N GLY A 839 -7.80 -22.17 -9.00
CA GLY A 839 -7.42 -23.25 -8.09
C GLY A 839 -6.00 -23.77 -8.35
N ILE A 840 -5.61 -23.88 -9.62
CA ILE A 840 -4.30 -24.40 -10.05
C ILE A 840 -3.20 -23.33 -9.95
N CYS A 841 -3.47 -22.12 -10.45
CA CYS A 841 -2.48 -21.03 -10.54
C CYS A 841 -2.40 -20.14 -9.30
N GLY A 842 -3.14 -20.45 -8.24
CA GLY A 842 -3.23 -19.65 -7.02
C GLY A 842 -4.38 -18.62 -7.05
N ARG A 843 -4.96 -18.37 -5.88
CA ARG A 843 -6.06 -17.40 -5.73
C ARG A 843 -5.54 -15.98 -5.57
N PRO A 844 -6.31 -14.98 -6.04
CA PRO A 844 -6.01 -13.58 -5.79
C PRO A 844 -6.09 -13.25 -4.30
N PHE A 845 -5.05 -12.61 -3.78
CA PHE A 845 -5.04 -11.92 -2.50
C PHE A 845 -6.03 -10.75 -2.51
N SER A 846 -6.61 -10.46 -1.34
CA SER A 846 -7.50 -9.32 -1.14
C SER A 846 -7.08 -8.58 0.14
N PRO A 847 -6.60 -7.33 0.03
CA PRO A 847 -6.31 -6.51 1.20
C PRO A 847 -7.63 -6.04 1.81
N PHE A 848 -8.09 -6.70 2.87
CA PHE A 848 -9.23 -6.22 3.65
C PHE A 848 -8.83 -6.09 5.12
N ARG A 849 -9.53 -5.22 5.84
CA ARG A 849 -9.45 -5.01 7.29
C ARG A 849 -10.87 -4.94 7.87
N GLY A 850 -11.15 -5.83 8.81
CA GLY A 850 -12.46 -5.93 9.45
C GLY A 850 -13.43 -6.88 8.73
N GLU A 851 -14.58 -7.07 9.34
CA GLU A 851 -15.60 -8.00 8.85
C GLU A 851 -16.44 -7.37 7.74
N VAL A 852 -16.86 -6.12 7.91
CA VAL A 852 -17.75 -5.43 6.96
C VAL A 852 -17.07 -5.30 5.60
N SER A 853 -15.82 -4.85 5.57
CA SER A 853 -15.05 -4.68 4.32
C SER A 853 -14.87 -6.02 3.59
N ARG A 854 -14.65 -7.12 4.33
CA ARG A 854 -14.54 -8.48 3.78
C ARG A 854 -15.84 -8.92 3.11
N HIS A 855 -16.98 -8.75 3.78
CA HIS A 855 -18.29 -9.10 3.24
C HIS A 855 -18.63 -8.27 2.01
N VAL A 856 -18.45 -6.94 2.07
CA VAL A 856 -18.72 -6.03 0.95
C VAL A 856 -17.86 -6.38 -0.25
N ASN A 857 -16.55 -6.62 -0.04
CA ASN A 857 -15.64 -7.01 -1.09
C ASN A 857 -16.05 -8.33 -1.75
N ALA A 858 -16.39 -9.35 -0.97
CA ALA A 858 -16.80 -10.65 -1.48
C ALA A 858 -18.09 -10.57 -2.33
N ILE A 859 -19.08 -9.78 -1.90
CA ILE A 859 -20.33 -9.60 -2.64
C ILE A 859 -20.10 -8.79 -3.92
N LEU A 860 -19.42 -7.64 -3.82
CA LEU A 860 -19.24 -6.75 -4.98
C LEU A 860 -18.35 -7.36 -6.04
N ILE A 861 -17.26 -8.05 -5.67
CA ILE A 861 -16.41 -8.72 -6.66
C ILE A 861 -17.18 -9.81 -7.40
N LEU A 862 -17.97 -10.62 -6.69
CA LEU A 862 -18.79 -11.68 -7.28
C LEU A 862 -19.81 -11.09 -8.27
N MET A 863 -20.56 -10.08 -7.83
CA MET A 863 -21.59 -9.44 -8.67
C MET A 863 -20.98 -8.73 -9.88
N ALA A 864 -19.85 -8.06 -9.73
CA ALA A 864 -19.16 -7.36 -10.82
C ALA A 864 -18.63 -8.34 -11.87
N VAL A 865 -18.02 -9.45 -11.45
CA VAL A 865 -17.53 -10.49 -12.37
C VAL A 865 -18.70 -11.18 -13.07
N ILE A 866 -19.78 -11.53 -12.36
CA ILE A 866 -21.00 -12.10 -12.99
C ILE A 866 -21.59 -11.13 -14.02
N GLY A 867 -21.77 -9.87 -13.66
CA GLY A 867 -22.27 -8.85 -14.58
C GLY A 867 -21.41 -8.72 -15.83
N MET A 868 -20.10 -8.59 -15.67
CA MET A 868 -19.15 -8.47 -16.78
C MET A 868 -19.16 -9.69 -17.70
N VAL A 869 -19.10 -10.91 -17.14
CA VAL A 869 -19.13 -12.17 -17.92
C VAL A 869 -20.44 -12.29 -18.69
N LEU A 870 -21.58 -11.99 -18.05
CA LEU A 870 -22.88 -11.99 -18.73
C LEU A 870 -22.89 -11.02 -19.91
N VAL A 871 -22.40 -9.78 -19.75
CA VAL A 871 -22.34 -8.82 -20.86
C VAL A 871 -21.43 -9.33 -21.99
N ILE A 872 -20.26 -9.89 -21.68
CA ILE A 872 -19.36 -10.49 -22.69
C ILE A 872 -20.09 -11.56 -23.51
N PHE A 873 -20.75 -12.51 -22.86
CA PHE A 873 -21.43 -13.60 -23.55
C PHE A 873 -22.72 -13.16 -24.27
N VAL A 874 -23.44 -12.17 -23.76
CA VAL A 874 -24.57 -11.55 -24.50
C VAL A 874 -24.06 -10.97 -25.82
N VAL A 875 -22.98 -10.18 -25.77
CA VAL A 875 -22.40 -9.56 -26.97
C VAL A 875 -21.88 -10.63 -27.93
N LEU A 876 -21.16 -11.64 -27.43
CA LEU A 876 -20.63 -12.73 -28.25
C LEU A 876 -21.74 -13.56 -28.92
N ASP A 877 -22.83 -13.86 -28.21
CA ASP A 877 -23.95 -14.62 -28.78
C ASP A 877 -24.68 -13.80 -29.86
N VAL A 878 -24.93 -12.52 -29.59
CA VAL A 878 -25.54 -11.60 -30.56
C VAL A 878 -24.69 -11.47 -31.83
N THR A 879 -23.38 -11.26 -31.71
CA THR A 879 -22.50 -11.14 -32.89
C THR A 879 -22.38 -12.46 -33.66
N ARG A 880 -22.32 -13.61 -32.95
CA ARG A 880 -22.31 -14.94 -33.58
C ARG A 880 -23.61 -15.24 -34.33
N LEU A 881 -24.76 -14.96 -33.74
CA LEU A 881 -26.07 -15.09 -34.39
C LEU A 881 -26.16 -14.21 -35.63
N THR A 882 -25.71 -12.95 -35.51
CA THR A 882 -25.72 -12.00 -36.63
C THR A 882 -24.81 -12.48 -37.75
N GLY A 883 -23.58 -12.91 -37.46
CA GLY A 883 -22.67 -13.46 -38.47
C GLY A 883 -23.20 -14.74 -39.13
N ALA A 884 -23.90 -15.60 -38.38
CA ALA A 884 -24.57 -16.77 -38.94
C ALA A 884 -25.73 -16.38 -39.89
N PHE A 885 -26.53 -15.38 -39.51
CA PHE A 885 -27.57 -14.82 -40.38
C PHE A 885 -26.98 -14.25 -41.68
N VAL A 886 -25.92 -13.43 -41.56
CA VAL A 886 -25.23 -12.80 -42.71
C VAL A 886 -24.73 -13.86 -43.70
N ARG A 887 -24.02 -14.88 -43.22
CA ARG A 887 -23.51 -15.96 -44.09
C ARG A 887 -24.65 -16.70 -44.80
N LYS A 888 -25.74 -17.01 -44.10
CA LYS A 888 -26.89 -17.70 -44.70
C LYS A 888 -27.61 -16.87 -45.74
N LEU A 889 -27.77 -15.57 -45.49
CA LEU A 889 -28.43 -14.64 -46.41
C LEU A 889 -27.72 -14.57 -47.77
N VAL A 890 -26.40 -14.82 -47.80
CA VAL A 890 -25.56 -14.74 -49.02
C VAL A 890 -25.27 -16.11 -49.63
N SER A 891 -25.25 -17.20 -48.84
CA SER A 891 -24.70 -18.51 -49.24
C SER A 891 -25.44 -19.34 -50.31
N LYS A 892 -26.67 -19.00 -50.77
CA LYS A 892 -27.42 -19.95 -51.62
C LYS A 892 -28.35 -19.44 -52.73
N GLU A 893 -28.52 -18.14 -52.94
CA GLU A 893 -29.47 -17.63 -53.98
C GLU A 893 -28.89 -16.65 -55.01
N LEU A 894 -27.59 -16.37 -55.02
CA LEU A 894 -27.02 -15.48 -56.04
C LEU A 894 -26.88 -16.12 -57.44
N GLY A 895 -27.41 -17.33 -57.64
CA GLY A 895 -27.51 -17.98 -58.95
C GLY A 895 -28.69 -17.50 -59.81
N ALA A 896 -29.65 -16.72 -59.28
CA ALA A 896 -30.89 -16.42 -60.01
C ALA A 896 -31.41 -14.97 -59.91
N VAL A 897 -30.77 -14.06 -59.16
CA VAL A 897 -31.39 -12.76 -58.83
C VAL A 897 -30.62 -11.54 -59.37
N ASP A 898 -31.41 -10.54 -59.75
CA ASP A 898 -31.09 -9.15 -60.10
C ASP A 898 -29.98 -8.53 -59.21
N PRO A 899 -28.95 -7.87 -59.80
CA PRO A 899 -27.95 -7.07 -59.10
C PRO A 899 -28.50 -6.13 -58.01
N GLU A 900 -29.70 -5.55 -58.18
CA GLU A 900 -30.30 -4.65 -57.19
C GLU A 900 -30.64 -5.35 -55.87
N MET A 901 -31.16 -6.58 -55.94
CA MET A 901 -31.48 -7.36 -54.76
C MET A 901 -30.23 -7.71 -53.94
N SER A 902 -29.09 -7.90 -54.62
CA SER A 902 -27.80 -8.16 -53.97
C SER A 902 -27.27 -6.93 -53.24
N LEU A 903 -27.44 -5.74 -53.83
CA LEU A 903 -27.14 -4.47 -53.17
C LEU A 903 -28.05 -4.25 -51.95
N MET A 904 -29.34 -4.55 -52.07
CA MET A 904 -30.31 -4.40 -50.98
C MET A 904 -30.01 -5.34 -49.80
N LYS A 905 -29.56 -6.58 -50.07
CA LYS A 905 -29.05 -7.51 -49.04
C LYS A 905 -27.80 -6.97 -48.34
N LEU A 906 -26.86 -6.35 -49.05
CA LEU A 906 -25.67 -5.73 -48.45
C LEU A 906 -26.01 -4.48 -47.62
N GLN A 907 -26.96 -3.65 -48.06
CA GLN A 907 -27.47 -2.52 -47.29
C GLN A 907 -28.16 -2.96 -46.00
N LEU A 908 -28.95 -4.05 -46.06
CA LEU A 908 -29.52 -4.69 -44.88
C LEU A 908 -28.44 -5.11 -43.86
N ILE A 909 -27.38 -5.77 -44.33
CA ILE A 909 -26.24 -6.19 -43.49
C ILE A 909 -25.55 -4.96 -42.87
N ALA A 910 -25.27 -3.93 -43.67
CA ALA A 910 -24.63 -2.71 -43.20
C ALA A 910 -25.46 -2.01 -42.11
N ARG A 911 -26.78 -1.93 -42.30
CA ARG A 911 -27.69 -1.27 -41.35
C ARG A 911 -27.84 -2.04 -40.05
N LEU A 912 -27.94 -3.37 -40.14
CA LEU A 912 -28.04 -4.26 -38.98
C LEU A 912 -26.76 -4.22 -38.14
N THR A 913 -25.60 -4.36 -38.80
CA THR A 913 -24.29 -4.39 -38.12
C THR A 913 -23.93 -3.04 -37.50
N ALA A 914 -24.25 -1.90 -38.15
CA ALA A 914 -24.00 -0.57 -37.61
C ALA A 914 -24.60 -0.33 -36.22
N ARG A 915 -25.74 -0.97 -35.93
CA ARG A 915 -26.43 -0.83 -34.65
C ARG A 915 -25.92 -1.82 -33.60
N ILE A 916 -25.39 -2.96 -34.03
CA ILE A 916 -24.87 -4.04 -33.18
C ILE A 916 -23.40 -3.79 -32.79
N ASP A 917 -22.61 -3.17 -33.67
CA ASP A 917 -21.18 -2.89 -33.43
C ASP A 917 -20.93 -2.05 -32.17
N LEU A 918 -21.90 -1.21 -31.77
CA LEU A 918 -21.79 -0.41 -30.54
C LEU A 918 -21.76 -1.28 -29.27
N PHE A 919 -22.32 -2.50 -29.30
CA PHE A 919 -22.35 -3.36 -28.12
C PHE A 919 -20.98 -3.93 -27.74
N ILE A 920 -20.05 -3.99 -28.70
CA ILE A 920 -18.68 -4.48 -28.49
C ILE A 920 -17.92 -3.63 -27.44
N TYR A 921 -18.27 -2.35 -27.32
CA TYR A 921 -17.65 -1.44 -26.36
C TYR A 921 -18.11 -1.68 -24.91
N TYR A 922 -19.28 -2.28 -24.69
CA TYR A 922 -19.84 -2.43 -23.34
C TYR A 922 -18.96 -3.33 -22.46
N PRO A 923 -18.60 -4.56 -22.88
CA PRO A 923 -17.62 -5.36 -22.17
C PRO A 923 -16.26 -4.67 -21.98
N ALA A 924 -15.77 -3.94 -23.00
CA ALA A 924 -14.47 -3.27 -22.92
C ALA A 924 -14.43 -2.21 -21.81
N VAL A 925 -15.50 -1.43 -21.67
CA VAL A 925 -15.63 -0.45 -20.58
C VAL A 925 -15.68 -1.14 -19.21
N LEU A 926 -16.45 -2.22 -19.07
CA LEU A 926 -16.51 -2.98 -17.81
C LEU A 926 -15.16 -3.59 -17.44
N MET A 927 -14.44 -4.17 -18.42
CA MET A 927 -13.10 -4.71 -18.21
C MET A 927 -12.10 -3.62 -17.80
N ALA A 928 -12.13 -2.44 -18.46
CA ALA A 928 -11.25 -1.32 -18.11
C ALA A 928 -11.47 -0.85 -16.66
N LEU A 929 -12.74 -0.75 -16.23
CA LEU A 929 -13.08 -0.41 -14.84
C LEU A 929 -12.64 -1.50 -13.85
N MET A 930 -12.77 -2.78 -14.21
CA MET A 930 -12.30 -3.89 -13.37
C MET A 930 -10.78 -3.91 -13.24
N LEU A 931 -10.05 -3.59 -14.31
CA LEU A 931 -8.60 -3.44 -14.28
C LEU A 931 -8.19 -2.23 -13.41
N LEU A 932 -8.88 -1.11 -13.54
CA LEU A 932 -8.62 0.08 -12.71
C LEU A 932 -8.94 -0.20 -11.23
N ALA A 933 -10.00 -0.95 -10.94
CA ALA A 933 -10.35 -1.38 -9.57
C ALA A 933 -9.33 -2.36 -8.95
N ARG A 934 -8.41 -2.87 -9.76
CA ARG A 934 -7.32 -3.78 -9.38
C ARG A 934 -5.96 -3.06 -9.43
N ALA A 935 -5.93 -1.76 -9.70
CA ALA A 935 -4.68 -1.03 -9.80
C ALA A 935 -3.96 -1.01 -8.46
N ASP A 936 -2.67 -1.36 -8.48
CA ASP A 936 -1.81 -1.33 -7.30
C ASP A 936 -1.88 0.03 -6.62
N TYR A 937 -2.02 1.14 -7.36
CA TYR A 937 -2.15 2.50 -6.81
C TYR A 937 -3.22 2.64 -5.70
N LEU A 938 -4.35 1.92 -5.79
CA LEU A 938 -5.46 2.05 -4.85
C LEU A 938 -5.24 1.30 -3.53
N ASP A 939 -4.70 0.09 -3.61
CA ASP A 939 -4.42 -0.80 -2.47
C ASP A 939 -3.47 -1.93 -2.92
N ASN A 940 -3.02 -2.80 -2.02
CA ASN A 940 -2.14 -3.94 -2.31
C ASN A 940 -2.87 -5.10 -3.04
N TRP A 941 -3.42 -4.81 -4.22
CA TRP A 941 -4.01 -5.81 -5.10
C TRP A 941 -2.91 -6.61 -5.80
N ASP A 942 -3.01 -7.94 -5.75
CA ASP A 942 -2.11 -8.81 -6.53
C ASP A 942 -2.67 -9.07 -7.94
N PHE A 943 -1.81 -9.43 -8.89
CA PHE A 943 -2.22 -9.85 -10.23
C PHE A 943 -1.66 -11.24 -10.57
N PRO A 944 -2.21 -12.32 -9.97
CA PRO A 944 -1.68 -13.66 -10.15
C PRO A 944 -1.86 -14.16 -11.60
N VAL A 945 -1.06 -15.15 -12.00
CA VAL A 945 -1.08 -15.71 -13.36
C VAL A 945 -2.45 -16.25 -13.75
N GLY A 946 -3.17 -16.88 -12.82
CA GLY A 946 -4.54 -17.35 -13.07
C GLY A 946 -5.49 -16.21 -13.46
N LEU A 947 -5.35 -15.04 -12.83
CA LEU A 947 -6.13 -13.85 -13.17
C LEU A 947 -5.73 -13.26 -14.51
N MET A 948 -4.43 -13.23 -14.83
CA MET A 948 -3.94 -12.85 -16.16
C MET A 948 -4.58 -13.70 -17.27
N ILE A 949 -4.64 -15.02 -17.07
CA ILE A 949 -5.25 -15.95 -18.04
C ILE A 949 -6.74 -15.66 -18.20
N VAL A 950 -7.50 -15.52 -17.11
CA VAL A 950 -8.95 -15.31 -17.18
C VAL A 950 -9.31 -13.94 -17.78
N VAL A 951 -8.59 -12.89 -17.39
CA VAL A 951 -8.77 -11.54 -17.96
C VAL A 951 -8.34 -11.51 -19.43
N GLY A 952 -7.21 -12.14 -19.76
CA GLY A 952 -6.73 -12.27 -21.14
C GLY A 952 -7.72 -13.03 -22.03
N LEU A 953 -8.27 -14.14 -21.55
CA LEU A 953 -9.31 -14.89 -22.25
C LEU A 953 -10.59 -14.06 -22.45
N SER A 954 -10.97 -13.27 -21.44
CA SER A 954 -12.09 -12.32 -21.55
C SER A 954 -11.85 -11.28 -22.65
N ALA A 955 -10.64 -10.70 -22.70
CA ALA A 955 -10.25 -9.76 -23.73
C ALA A 955 -10.26 -10.41 -25.13
N VAL A 956 -9.77 -11.65 -25.25
CA VAL A 956 -9.84 -12.43 -26.50
C VAL A 956 -11.28 -12.63 -26.95
N TYR A 957 -12.22 -12.93 -26.06
CA TYR A 957 -13.64 -13.05 -26.43
C TYR A 957 -14.23 -11.75 -26.95
N VAL A 958 -13.87 -10.61 -26.34
CA VAL A 958 -14.32 -9.29 -26.82
C VAL A 958 -13.77 -9.00 -28.21
N VAL A 959 -12.47 -9.23 -28.45
CA VAL A 959 -11.86 -9.05 -29.78
C VAL A 959 -12.44 -10.04 -30.80
N ALA A 960 -12.60 -11.31 -30.44
CA ALA A 960 -13.18 -12.33 -31.31
C ALA A 960 -14.61 -11.96 -31.73
N SER A 961 -15.41 -11.40 -30.82
CA SER A 961 -16.78 -10.95 -31.15
C SER A 961 -16.79 -9.89 -32.26
N ALA A 962 -15.80 -8.99 -32.27
CA ALA A 962 -15.64 -7.97 -33.30
C ALA A 962 -15.15 -8.56 -34.64
N VAL A 963 -14.11 -9.39 -34.58
CA VAL A 963 -13.52 -10.03 -35.77
C VAL A 963 -14.52 -10.96 -36.46
N MET A 964 -15.29 -11.76 -35.70
CA MET A 964 -16.28 -12.68 -36.28
C MET A 964 -17.39 -11.96 -37.04
N LEU A 965 -17.86 -10.81 -36.53
CA LEU A 965 -18.93 -10.05 -37.18
C LEU A 965 -18.43 -9.36 -38.46
N ARG A 966 -17.22 -8.78 -38.42
CA ARG A 966 -16.59 -8.15 -39.57
C ARG A 966 -16.23 -9.17 -40.65
N GLY A 967 -15.61 -10.29 -40.26
CA GLY A 967 -15.26 -11.37 -41.19
C GLY A 967 -16.48 -11.91 -41.93
N ALA A 968 -17.60 -12.17 -41.24
CA ALA A 968 -18.83 -12.61 -41.88
C ALA A 968 -19.41 -11.57 -42.87
N SER A 969 -19.29 -10.28 -42.56
CA SER A 969 -19.78 -9.19 -43.42
C SER A 969 -18.90 -8.99 -44.65
N GLU A 970 -17.58 -9.00 -44.49
CA GLU A 970 -16.62 -8.88 -45.61
C GLU A 970 -16.62 -10.11 -46.52
N GLU A 971 -16.79 -11.32 -45.96
CA GLU A 971 -16.99 -12.53 -46.75
C GLU A 971 -18.25 -12.43 -47.63
N ALA A 972 -19.34 -11.88 -47.08
CA ALA A 972 -20.57 -11.60 -47.83
C ALA A 972 -20.32 -10.60 -48.97
N ARG A 973 -19.57 -9.52 -48.72
CA ARG A 973 -19.20 -8.52 -49.74
C ARG A 973 -18.32 -9.12 -50.83
N ARG A 974 -17.31 -9.91 -50.46
CA ARG A 974 -16.42 -10.63 -51.40
C ARG A 974 -17.20 -11.56 -52.31
N HIS A 975 -18.12 -12.36 -51.76
CA HIS A 975 -18.96 -13.25 -52.57
C HIS A 975 -19.83 -12.49 -53.57
N VAL A 976 -20.51 -11.41 -53.16
CA VAL A 976 -21.33 -10.60 -54.07
C VAL A 976 -20.48 -9.95 -55.17
N LEU A 977 -19.32 -9.40 -54.83
CA LEU A 977 -18.40 -8.79 -55.81
C LEU A 977 -17.83 -9.82 -56.79
N HIS A 978 -17.52 -11.03 -56.32
CA HIS A 978 -17.03 -12.11 -57.16
C HIS A 978 -18.11 -12.55 -58.17
N GLU A 979 -19.35 -12.70 -57.73
CA GLU A 979 -20.47 -13.09 -58.61
C GLU A 979 -20.79 -12.01 -59.64
N ILE A 980 -20.81 -10.73 -59.24
CA ILE A 980 -20.96 -9.60 -60.17
C ILE A 980 -19.83 -9.59 -61.20
N SER A 981 -18.59 -9.82 -60.76
CA SER A 981 -17.43 -9.87 -61.67
C SER A 981 -17.50 -11.07 -62.63
N LYS A 982 -18.01 -12.21 -62.18
CA LYS A 982 -18.26 -13.39 -63.03
C LYS A 982 -19.33 -13.12 -64.09
N ARG A 983 -20.42 -12.42 -63.74
CA ARG A 983 -21.45 -12.00 -64.70
C ARG A 983 -20.94 -10.95 -65.69
N GLN A 984 -20.05 -10.06 -65.26
CA GLN A 984 -19.35 -9.12 -66.15
C GLN A 984 -18.45 -9.85 -67.16
N LEU A 985 -17.72 -10.89 -66.73
CA LEU A 985 -16.86 -11.69 -67.61
C LEU A 985 -17.66 -12.61 -68.56
N ALA A 986 -18.91 -12.94 -68.24
CA ALA A 986 -19.78 -13.80 -69.05
C ALA A 986 -20.38 -13.12 -70.28
N GLY A 987 -20.13 -11.82 -70.51
CA GLY A 987 -20.37 -11.14 -71.79
C GLY A 987 -21.83 -10.84 -72.11
N LEU A 988 -22.45 -9.93 -71.35
CA LEU A 988 -23.75 -9.32 -71.70
C LEU A 988 -23.55 -7.86 -72.12
N GLU A 989 -24.47 -7.37 -72.96
CA GLU A 989 -24.53 -6.08 -73.67
C GLU A 989 -23.79 -4.87 -73.03
N PRO A 990 -23.25 -3.93 -73.83
CA PRO A 990 -22.47 -2.79 -73.32
C PRO A 990 -23.22 -1.93 -72.28
N ASN A 991 -24.55 -1.82 -72.37
CA ASN A 991 -25.37 -1.12 -71.38
C ASN A 991 -25.42 -1.84 -70.02
N THR A 992 -25.44 -3.17 -70.01
CA THR A 992 -25.41 -3.98 -68.78
C THR A 992 -24.05 -3.88 -68.10
N HIS A 993 -22.97 -3.73 -68.87
CA HIS A 993 -21.63 -3.54 -68.34
C HIS A 993 -21.49 -2.25 -67.53
N GLN A 994 -22.03 -1.14 -68.04
CA GLN A 994 -21.97 0.16 -67.38
C GLN A 994 -22.81 0.16 -66.09
N TYR A 995 -23.98 -0.46 -66.12
CA TYR A 995 -24.86 -0.65 -64.96
C TYR A 995 -24.22 -1.51 -63.85
N LEU A 996 -23.62 -2.66 -64.21
CA LEU A 996 -22.92 -3.52 -63.24
C LEU A 996 -21.69 -2.83 -62.63
N THR A 997 -21.02 -1.96 -63.41
CA THR A 997 -19.87 -1.17 -62.92
C THR A 997 -20.32 -0.13 -61.90
N GLN A 998 -21.44 0.58 -62.15
CA GLN A 998 -22.03 1.51 -61.18
C GLN A 998 -22.44 0.81 -59.87
N ILE A 999 -23.01 -0.40 -59.95
CA ILE A 999 -23.36 -1.18 -58.75
C ILE A 999 -22.10 -1.63 -58.00
N LYS A 1000 -21.07 -2.07 -58.71
CA LYS A 1000 -19.77 -2.45 -58.11
C LYS A 1000 -19.13 -1.27 -57.39
N GLU A 1001 -19.16 -0.07 -57.97
CA GLU A 1001 -18.72 1.16 -57.32
C GLU A 1001 -19.55 1.51 -56.09
N ARG A 1002 -20.89 1.39 -56.15
CA ARG A 1002 -21.75 1.60 -54.97
C ARG A 1002 -21.44 0.62 -53.84
N ILE A 1003 -21.19 -0.66 -54.15
CA ILE A 1003 -20.77 -1.67 -53.17
C ILE A 1003 -19.38 -1.34 -52.63
N ALA A 1004 -18.46 -0.83 -53.45
CA ALA A 1004 -17.13 -0.40 -53.03
C ALA A 1004 -17.17 0.82 -52.10
N MET A 1005 -18.11 1.75 -52.32
CA MET A 1005 -18.30 2.94 -51.50
C MET A 1005 -19.11 2.70 -50.20
N LEU A 1006 -19.70 1.52 -50.01
CA LEU A 1006 -20.48 1.18 -48.83
C LEU A 1006 -19.56 1.14 -47.58
N ARG A 1007 -19.63 2.18 -46.73
CA ARG A 1007 -18.83 2.34 -45.50
C ARG A 1007 -19.71 2.48 -44.25
N GLU A 1008 -20.74 1.65 -44.16
CA GLU A 1008 -21.65 1.61 -43.00
C GLU A 1008 -21.51 0.30 -42.21
N GLY A 1009 -21.67 0.40 -40.89
CA GLY A 1009 -21.58 -0.73 -39.96
C GLY A 1009 -20.27 -1.51 -40.04
N ALA A 1010 -20.37 -2.83 -40.16
CA ALA A 1010 -19.21 -3.72 -40.20
C ALA A 1010 -18.27 -3.48 -41.39
N PHE A 1011 -18.70 -2.72 -42.41
CA PHE A 1011 -17.88 -2.33 -43.57
C PHE A 1011 -17.02 -1.08 -43.32
N ARG A 1012 -17.16 -0.43 -42.16
CA ARG A 1012 -16.38 0.75 -41.80
C ARG A 1012 -15.08 0.36 -41.08
N PRO A 1013 -13.92 0.95 -41.43
CA PRO A 1013 -12.68 0.75 -40.70
C PRO A 1013 -12.79 1.17 -39.22
N TYR A 1014 -12.21 0.39 -38.30
CA TYR A 1014 -12.25 0.71 -36.87
C TYR A 1014 -11.49 2.02 -36.55
N THR A 1015 -10.47 2.32 -37.34
CA THR A 1015 -9.67 3.55 -37.29
C THR A 1015 -10.45 4.83 -37.66
N GLU A 1016 -11.61 4.68 -38.31
CA GLU A 1016 -12.49 5.79 -38.69
C GLU A 1016 -13.61 6.06 -37.66
N LEU A 1017 -13.71 5.26 -36.59
CA LEU A 1017 -14.74 5.46 -35.56
C LEU A 1017 -14.36 6.61 -34.60
N PRO A 1018 -15.26 7.59 -34.36
CA PRO A 1018 -14.94 8.79 -33.58
C PRO A 1018 -14.62 8.48 -32.11
N VAL A 1019 -15.30 7.50 -31.51
CA VAL A 1019 -15.02 7.03 -30.14
C VAL A 1019 -13.61 6.44 -30.04
N PHE A 1020 -13.17 5.74 -31.09
CA PHE A 1020 -11.86 5.10 -31.13
C PHE A 1020 -10.72 6.11 -31.34
N ARG A 1021 -10.89 7.08 -32.26
CA ARG A 1021 -9.91 8.17 -32.44
C ARG A 1021 -9.72 9.01 -31.18
N GLY A 1022 -10.78 9.23 -30.39
CA GLY A 1022 -10.68 10.00 -29.14
C GLY A 1022 -9.92 9.28 -28.02
N VAL A 1023 -9.97 7.94 -27.97
CA VAL A 1023 -9.43 7.14 -26.84
C VAL A 1023 -8.14 6.41 -27.19
N ALA A 1024 -8.03 5.84 -28.39
CA ALA A 1024 -6.90 4.99 -28.79
C ALA A 1024 -5.65 5.77 -29.20
N LEU A 1025 -5.83 7.01 -29.65
CA LEU A 1025 -4.76 7.90 -30.12
C LEU A 1025 -3.89 8.40 -28.95
N PRO A 1026 -4.43 8.85 -27.80
CA PRO A 1026 -3.62 9.19 -26.63
C PRO A 1026 -3.13 7.97 -25.82
N SER A 1027 -3.75 6.79 -25.95
CA SER A 1027 -3.42 5.60 -25.13
C SER A 1027 -2.42 4.62 -25.78
N GLY A 1028 -1.92 4.90 -26.98
CA GLY A 1028 -1.02 3.99 -27.72
C GLY A 1028 -1.70 2.73 -28.28
N ALA A 1029 -2.99 2.51 -28.02
CA ALA A 1029 -3.77 1.36 -28.48
C ALA A 1029 -4.02 1.35 -30.01
N TYR A 1030 -3.66 2.42 -30.72
CA TYR A 1030 -3.78 2.54 -32.17
C TYR A 1030 -3.04 1.42 -32.93
N GLY A 1031 -1.84 1.03 -32.46
CA GLY A 1031 -1.03 -0.01 -33.10
C GLY A 1031 -1.66 -1.41 -33.03
N VAL A 1032 -2.23 -1.77 -31.87
CA VAL A 1032 -2.92 -3.06 -31.67
C VAL A 1032 -4.14 -3.18 -32.58
N VAL A 1033 -4.86 -2.08 -32.78
CA VAL A 1033 -6.05 -2.09 -33.64
C VAL A 1033 -5.72 -2.09 -35.12
N ALA A 1034 -4.62 -1.47 -35.55
CA ALA A 1034 -4.12 -1.65 -36.90
C ALA A 1034 -3.81 -3.13 -37.22
N VAL A 1035 -3.30 -3.88 -36.24
CA VAL A 1035 -3.07 -5.33 -36.37
C VAL A 1035 -4.38 -6.11 -36.41
N ILE A 1036 -5.37 -5.77 -35.56
CA ILE A 1036 -6.71 -6.41 -35.61
C ILE A 1036 -7.39 -6.13 -36.96
N GLU A 1037 -7.27 -4.91 -37.48
CA GLU A 1037 -7.78 -4.52 -38.78
C GLU A 1037 -7.13 -5.33 -39.92
N PHE A 1038 -5.81 -5.50 -39.89
CA PHE A 1038 -5.08 -6.37 -40.81
C PHE A 1038 -5.54 -7.84 -40.74
N LEU A 1039 -5.74 -8.38 -39.53
CA LEU A 1039 -6.21 -9.76 -39.36
C LEU A 1039 -7.65 -9.95 -39.87
N ALA A 1040 -8.52 -8.96 -39.68
CA ALA A 1040 -9.92 -9.02 -40.11
C ALA A 1040 -10.09 -8.84 -41.63
N SER A 1041 -9.15 -8.17 -42.32
CA SER A 1041 -9.17 -8.01 -43.77
C SER A 1041 -8.55 -9.19 -44.53
N ASN A 1042 -7.61 -9.92 -43.90
CA ASN A 1042 -6.80 -10.95 -44.56
C ASN A 1042 -7.23 -12.41 -44.29
N PHE A 1043 -8.23 -12.62 -43.41
CA PHE A 1043 -9.02 -13.84 -43.34
C PHE A 1043 -10.33 -13.61 -44.12
#